data_AF-C7Q2J1-F1
#
_entry.id   AF-C7Q2J1-F1
#
_cell.length_a   1.000
_cell.length_b   1.000
_cell.length_c   1.000
_cell.angle_alpha   90.00
_cell.angle_beta   90.00
_cell.angle_gamma   90.00
#
_symmetry.space_group_name_H-M   'P 1'
#
loop_
_entity.id
_entity.type
_entity.pdbx_description
1 polymer ?
#
loop_
_entity_poly.entity_id
_entity_poly.type
_entity_poly.pdbx_seq_one_letter_code
_entity_poly.pdbx_strand_id
1 'polypeptide(L)'
;MSTLSPTSDVGYKHGPPSASTAAGGTGRFTRVWRGPDTDPRWARPSLLALLVAAAVLYLWDLSASGWANSFYSAAVQAGTKSWKAMLFGSLDAGNAITVDKPPASLWVMEISGRVFGFGSWSMLVPQALMGVATCGVVYTAVKRVLTRSRSAEIGAAAGLLAAAALAVTPVAVLMFKFNNPDALLVLLMTLAVYAVVRAQENGSTRWLLLAGTLIGFAFLTKTLQAFLILPALTAVYLALGPGRFLRRLRQIAAAGLAIVVSAGWWVAIVQLWPASSRPYIGGSQDNSFLNLTFGYNGFGRLTGNETGSVGGGGAGARGGAAGSFGRTFEGATTGGAGGGFQFAGPGGATGGPGGGPRGGGGPGGFSSGTGIGRMFDSEIANQISWLLPAALVLFVFGLWAAGRARRTDHARAALLAWGLSLLSTAAVFSYMKGIFHPYYTIALAPLIAITIGIGAGMLWARRSEPLARIGLAGAVGVSTWWSFHLLGQTPDWYSWLRYLIAVVGAVGTVLLLAGPGWLRTGVQSVPAGADSGAGAGAGAGAAGLPGWVPTDGAVADGPVADGAEQGAVPAPAEARTQRSKALRLAAVTLGVGAALLGPAAYAVATTSQGHSGSIPSAGPAGNGFGGPGGGGGRFMPGGAQGFMRGGLAGQGGQTGGQAGGQTGGPGGFGGGPGSFGGAPGGNTGTTGGTTGGTTGGTTGGTTGGTTGSTPGGSTTQSPGGMGSLLDASTPGAQIQALLKQNASSYRWVAAAIGSQNAAGYQLATGDPVMAIGGFNGSDPSPTLAQFQAYVAQHKIHYYVGGGVGQANGGADEGSSIGTWVAAHYKAQTIDNVTIYDLTSPTS
;
A
#
# COMPACT_ATOMS: atom_id res chain seq x y z
N MET A 1 -78.66 -29.33 -30.13
CA MET A 1 -78.35 -30.01 -28.85
C MET A 1 -77.36 -29.10 -28.12
N SER A 2 -77.78 -28.11 -27.33
CA SER A 2 -79.00 -27.98 -26.51
C SER A 2 -79.05 -29.01 -25.38
N THR A 3 -79.29 -28.68 -24.10
CA THR A 3 -79.41 -27.41 -23.33
C THR A 3 -79.34 -27.82 -21.83
N LEU A 4 -78.89 -27.03 -20.85
CA LEU A 4 -79.59 -25.95 -20.13
C LEU A 4 -78.66 -25.35 -19.02
N SER A 5 -79.10 -24.26 -18.38
CA SER A 5 -78.53 -23.63 -17.15
C SER A 5 -79.70 -23.41 -16.13
N PRO A 6 -79.69 -22.47 -15.15
CA PRO A 6 -78.65 -21.94 -14.24
C PRO A 6 -79.08 -21.88 -12.73
N THR A 7 -78.15 -21.65 -11.80
CA THR A 7 -78.33 -20.97 -10.49
C THR A 7 -76.95 -20.53 -9.94
N SER A 8 -76.77 -19.48 -9.12
CA SER A 8 -77.53 -18.24 -8.87
C SER A 8 -76.60 -17.24 -8.12
N ASP A 9 -76.86 -15.93 -8.19
CA ASP A 9 -75.99 -14.88 -7.62
C ASP A 9 -75.78 -14.91 -6.09
N VAL A 10 -74.56 -14.52 -5.68
CA VAL A 10 -74.30 -13.86 -4.39
C VAL A 10 -73.34 -12.69 -4.64
N GLY A 11 -73.88 -11.48 -4.78
CA GLY A 11 -73.09 -10.30 -5.16
C GLY A 11 -72.32 -9.66 -4.01
N TYR A 12 -71.00 -9.46 -4.19
CA TYR A 12 -70.21 -8.52 -3.38
C TYR A 12 -70.15 -7.16 -4.08
N LYS A 13 -70.65 -6.12 -3.41
CA LYS A 13 -70.62 -4.74 -3.92
C LYS A 13 -69.17 -4.26 -4.01
N HIS A 14 -68.76 -3.72 -5.16
CA HIS A 14 -67.53 -2.95 -5.25
C HIS A 14 -67.63 -1.70 -4.37
N GLY A 15 -66.83 -1.64 -3.31
CA GLY A 15 -66.49 -0.37 -2.69
C GLY A 15 -65.69 0.49 -3.68
N PRO A 16 -65.77 1.83 -3.60
CA PRO A 16 -64.96 2.70 -4.45
C PRO A 16 -63.47 2.41 -4.21
N PRO A 17 -62.61 2.53 -5.25
CA PRO A 17 -61.18 2.32 -5.07
C PRO A 17 -60.66 3.33 -4.04
N SER A 18 -60.07 2.82 -2.96
CA SER A 18 -59.42 3.65 -1.96
C SER A 18 -58.36 4.51 -2.65
N ALA A 19 -58.48 5.83 -2.48
CA ALA A 19 -57.67 6.79 -3.22
C ALA A 19 -56.18 6.43 -3.10
N SER A 20 -55.51 6.25 -4.24
CA SER A 20 -54.09 5.94 -4.26
C SER A 20 -53.33 7.07 -3.58
N THR A 21 -52.82 6.81 -2.38
CA THR A 21 -52.08 7.80 -1.60
C THR A 21 -50.95 8.32 -2.45
N ALA A 22 -51.04 9.58 -2.88
CA ALA A 22 -50.19 10.12 -3.94
C ALA A 22 -48.73 9.90 -3.54
N ALA A 23 -48.02 9.08 -4.31
CA ALA A 23 -46.64 8.71 -4.04
C ALA A 23 -45.74 9.91 -4.32
N GLY A 24 -45.73 10.86 -3.37
CA GLY A 24 -45.07 12.15 -3.46
C GLY A 24 -43.63 11.97 -3.93
N GLY A 25 -43.37 12.37 -5.17
CA GLY A 25 -42.16 11.98 -5.88
C GLY A 25 -40.93 12.37 -5.08
N THR A 26 -40.16 11.38 -4.61
CA THR A 26 -38.98 11.59 -3.76
C THR A 26 -37.97 12.43 -4.54
N GLY A 27 -38.02 13.75 -4.29
CA GLY A 27 -37.38 14.77 -5.13
C GLY A 27 -35.89 14.46 -5.32
N ARG A 28 -35.35 14.78 -6.50
CA ARG A 28 -34.05 14.27 -7.00
C ARG A 28 -32.92 14.33 -5.96
N PHE A 29 -32.85 15.39 -5.16
CA PHE A 29 -31.94 15.55 -4.02
C PHE A 29 -32.09 14.47 -2.92
N THR A 30 -33.32 14.14 -2.51
CA THR A 30 -33.58 13.10 -1.49
C THR A 30 -33.07 11.73 -1.94
N ARG A 31 -33.22 11.38 -3.23
CA ARG A 31 -32.71 10.14 -3.82
C ARG A 31 -31.18 10.11 -3.92
N VAL A 32 -30.53 11.26 -4.14
CA VAL A 32 -29.05 11.39 -4.11
C VAL A 32 -28.51 11.12 -2.69
N TRP A 33 -29.15 11.72 -1.68
CA TRP A 33 -28.74 11.65 -0.27
C TRP A 33 -29.10 10.34 0.43
N ARG A 34 -30.33 9.83 0.27
CA ARG A 34 -30.82 8.62 0.96
C ARG A 34 -30.61 7.33 0.15
N GLY A 35 -30.42 7.44 -1.17
CA GLY A 35 -30.31 6.29 -2.06
C GLY A 35 -31.68 5.75 -2.50
N PRO A 36 -31.73 4.51 -3.02
CA PRO A 36 -32.98 3.78 -3.27
C PRO A 36 -33.75 3.51 -1.97
N ASP A 37 -35.09 3.55 -2.03
CA ASP A 37 -35.95 3.31 -0.87
C ASP A 37 -35.88 1.87 -0.30
N THR A 38 -35.21 0.95 -1.01
CA THR A 38 -34.90 -0.42 -0.54
C THR A 38 -33.66 -0.50 0.34
N ASP A 39 -32.88 0.59 0.48
CA ASP A 39 -31.72 0.67 1.35
C ASP A 39 -32.07 1.21 2.75
N PRO A 40 -31.31 0.85 3.80
CA PRO A 40 -31.41 1.55 5.08
C PRO A 40 -31.12 3.04 4.90
N ARG A 41 -31.91 3.91 5.53
CA ARG A 41 -31.80 5.39 5.37
C ARG A 41 -30.42 5.96 5.71
N TRP A 42 -29.62 5.26 6.53
CA TRP A 42 -28.24 5.61 6.88
C TRP A 42 -27.20 5.14 5.84
N ALA A 43 -27.51 4.15 5.00
CA ALA A 43 -26.53 3.45 4.16
C ALA A 43 -25.88 4.35 3.09
N ARG A 44 -26.61 5.34 2.57
CA ARG A 44 -26.09 6.30 1.59
C ARG A 44 -25.38 7.50 2.25
N PRO A 45 -25.91 8.15 3.31
CA PRO A 45 -25.17 9.16 4.06
C PRO A 45 -23.85 8.64 4.64
N SER A 46 -23.83 7.44 5.24
CA SER A 46 -22.59 6.85 5.77
C SER A 46 -21.56 6.52 4.69
N LEU A 47 -22.00 6.14 3.47
CA LEU A 47 -21.08 6.00 2.34
C LEU A 47 -20.49 7.36 1.93
N LEU A 48 -21.32 8.40 1.84
CA LEU A 48 -20.84 9.74 1.47
C LEU A 48 -19.84 10.27 2.51
N ALA A 49 -20.13 10.10 3.81
CA ALA A 49 -19.21 10.44 4.89
C ALA A 49 -17.88 9.66 4.82
N LEU A 50 -17.93 8.35 4.52
CA LEU A 50 -16.73 7.52 4.33
C LEU A 50 -15.90 7.97 3.13
N LEU A 51 -16.55 8.27 1.99
CA LEU A 51 -15.85 8.77 0.80
C LEU A 51 -15.26 10.17 1.01
N VAL A 52 -15.91 11.04 1.79
CA VAL A 52 -15.35 12.33 2.22
C VAL A 52 -14.17 12.11 3.17
N ALA A 53 -14.24 11.19 4.14
CA ALA A 53 -13.13 10.89 5.02
C ALA A 53 -11.91 10.32 4.27
N ALA A 54 -12.14 9.42 3.31
CA ALA A 54 -11.09 8.91 2.42
C ALA A 54 -10.53 10.02 1.51
N ALA A 55 -11.38 10.91 0.98
CA ALA A 55 -10.94 12.05 0.18
C ALA A 55 -10.10 13.02 1.00
N VAL A 56 -10.46 13.32 2.25
CA VAL A 56 -9.62 14.10 3.17
C VAL A 56 -8.29 13.38 3.39
N LEU A 57 -8.30 12.11 3.79
CA LEU A 57 -7.08 11.35 4.10
C LEU A 57 -6.10 11.28 2.91
N TYR A 58 -6.60 11.18 1.67
CA TYR A 58 -5.80 11.07 0.45
C TYR A 58 -5.47 12.42 -0.20
N LEU A 59 -6.27 13.47 -0.02
CA LEU A 59 -5.99 14.82 -0.57
C LEU A 59 -5.27 15.75 0.42
N TRP A 60 -5.24 15.40 1.70
CA TRP A 60 -4.56 16.18 2.74
C TRP A 60 -3.08 16.36 2.44
N ASP A 61 -2.63 17.61 2.39
CA ASP A 61 -1.25 18.03 2.17
C ASP A 61 -0.52 17.24 1.06
N LEU A 62 -1.21 17.10 -0.08
CA LEU A 62 -0.76 16.24 -1.17
C LEU A 62 0.58 16.69 -1.79
N SER A 63 0.94 17.97 -1.62
CA SER A 63 2.18 18.54 -2.14
C SER A 63 3.38 18.47 -1.18
N ALA A 64 3.20 18.03 0.07
CA ALA A 64 4.34 17.73 0.95
C ALA A 64 5.28 16.66 0.37
N SER A 65 4.76 15.76 -0.48
CA SER A 65 5.55 14.78 -1.24
C SER A 65 6.41 15.38 -2.36
N GLY A 66 6.30 16.68 -2.66
CA GLY A 66 7.05 17.34 -3.73
C GLY A 66 6.83 16.65 -5.09
N TRP A 67 7.90 16.15 -5.70
CA TRP A 67 7.86 15.38 -6.95
C TRP A 67 7.58 13.88 -6.77
N ALA A 68 7.29 13.41 -5.55
CA ALA A 68 7.05 12.00 -5.23
C ALA A 68 8.16 11.10 -5.85
N ASN A 69 7.85 10.28 -6.84
CA ASN A 69 8.85 9.65 -7.71
C ASN A 69 9.23 10.59 -8.87
N SER A 70 10.41 11.20 -8.81
CA SER A 70 10.89 12.13 -9.84
C SER A 70 10.93 11.52 -11.25
N PHE A 71 11.22 10.22 -11.38
CA PHE A 71 11.23 9.47 -12.65
C PHE A 71 9.88 9.58 -13.39
N TYR A 72 8.77 9.34 -12.69
CA TYR A 72 7.44 9.49 -13.28
C TYR A 72 7.02 10.96 -13.37
N SER A 73 7.46 11.85 -12.47
CA SER A 73 7.22 13.30 -12.57
C SER A 73 7.82 13.92 -13.82
N ALA A 74 9.06 13.55 -14.17
CA ALA A 74 9.73 14.03 -15.38
C ALA A 74 8.96 13.60 -16.63
N ALA A 75 8.51 12.34 -16.68
CA ALA A 75 7.68 11.85 -17.78
C ALA A 75 6.34 12.58 -17.88
N VAL A 76 5.65 12.87 -16.76
CA VAL A 76 4.42 13.68 -16.78
C VAL A 76 4.70 15.10 -17.27
N GLN A 77 5.82 15.72 -16.86
CA GLN A 77 6.22 17.03 -17.38
C GLN A 77 6.46 16.97 -18.90
N ALA A 78 7.16 15.94 -19.37
CA ALA A 78 7.39 15.70 -20.79
C ALA A 78 6.08 15.54 -21.57
N GLY A 79 5.15 14.76 -21.04
CA GLY A 79 3.81 14.55 -21.62
C GLY A 79 2.92 15.79 -21.60
N THR A 80 3.09 16.73 -20.65
CA THR A 80 2.41 18.04 -20.74
C THR A 80 2.98 18.91 -21.87
N LYS A 81 4.31 18.91 -22.07
CA LYS A 81 4.98 19.66 -23.15
C LYS A 81 4.83 19.02 -24.55
N SER A 82 4.74 17.70 -24.67
CA SER A 82 4.77 16.98 -25.96
C SER A 82 3.73 15.86 -26.04
N TRP A 83 2.84 15.92 -27.03
CA TRP A 83 1.87 14.84 -27.31
C TRP A 83 2.54 13.51 -27.68
N LYS A 84 3.75 13.57 -28.24
CA LYS A 84 4.55 12.39 -28.59
C LYS A 84 5.18 11.76 -27.35
N ALA A 85 5.68 12.57 -26.43
CA ALA A 85 6.16 12.08 -25.13
C ALA A 85 5.02 11.39 -24.35
N MET A 86 3.86 12.04 -24.27
CA MET A 86 2.63 11.48 -23.72
C MET A 86 2.25 10.13 -24.37
N LEU A 87 2.21 10.04 -25.71
CA LEU A 87 1.84 8.81 -26.41
C LEU A 87 2.73 7.60 -26.02
N PHE A 88 4.04 7.81 -25.81
CA PHE A 88 4.99 6.74 -25.52
C PHE A 88 5.32 6.56 -24.03
N GLY A 89 5.06 7.55 -23.17
CA GLY A 89 5.59 7.61 -21.80
C GLY A 89 7.07 7.99 -21.76
N SER A 90 7.49 8.91 -22.63
CA SER A 90 8.88 9.40 -22.68
C SER A 90 9.24 10.17 -21.41
N LEU A 91 10.43 9.92 -20.88
CA LEU A 91 10.97 10.63 -19.71
C LEU A 91 11.11 12.14 -19.97
N ASP A 92 11.48 12.50 -21.20
CA ASP A 92 11.82 13.85 -21.62
C ASP A 92 11.00 14.30 -22.84
N ALA A 93 10.71 15.60 -22.97
CA ALA A 93 9.93 16.11 -24.09
C ALA A 93 10.70 16.08 -25.42
N GLY A 94 12.04 16.04 -25.35
CA GLY A 94 12.94 15.74 -26.47
C GLY A 94 12.83 14.30 -26.96
N ASN A 95 12.15 13.42 -26.21
CA ASN A 95 11.78 12.06 -26.59
C ASN A 95 13.00 11.19 -26.91
N ALA A 96 13.89 10.99 -25.93
CA ALA A 96 15.01 10.05 -25.99
C ALA A 96 14.59 8.63 -25.58
N ILE A 97 14.04 8.46 -24.37
CA ILE A 97 13.76 7.15 -23.75
C ILE A 97 12.45 7.17 -22.94
N THR A 98 11.76 6.02 -22.82
CA THR A 98 10.56 5.88 -21.98
C THR A 98 10.88 5.58 -20.52
N VAL A 99 9.88 5.74 -19.66
CA VAL A 99 9.90 5.10 -18.34
C VAL A 99 9.77 3.58 -18.45
N ASP A 100 9.99 2.86 -17.34
CA ASP A 100 10.01 1.39 -17.25
C ASP A 100 8.61 0.72 -17.28
N LYS A 101 7.60 1.44 -17.79
CA LYS A 101 6.16 1.07 -17.78
C LYS A 101 5.45 1.57 -19.04
N PRO A 102 4.39 0.87 -19.50
CA PRO A 102 3.44 1.45 -20.44
C PRO A 102 2.68 2.65 -19.83
N PRO A 103 2.25 3.63 -20.63
CA PRO A 103 1.96 4.99 -20.17
C PRO A 103 0.54 5.27 -19.67
N ALA A 104 -0.36 4.28 -19.51
CA ALA A 104 -1.76 4.60 -19.19
C ALA A 104 -1.95 5.33 -17.85
N SER A 105 -1.05 5.14 -16.87
CA SER A 105 -1.01 5.94 -15.63
C SER A 105 -0.48 7.35 -15.86
N LEU A 106 0.48 7.53 -16.76
CA LEU A 106 1.03 8.84 -17.12
C LEU A 106 -0.05 9.69 -17.79
N TRP A 107 -0.78 9.14 -18.77
CA TRP A 107 -1.84 9.84 -19.51
C TRP A 107 -2.84 10.57 -18.59
N VAL A 108 -3.23 9.95 -17.49
CA VAL A 108 -4.18 10.54 -16.52
C VAL A 108 -3.56 11.75 -15.81
N MET A 109 -2.28 11.68 -15.43
CA MET A 109 -1.55 12.78 -14.80
C MET A 109 -1.16 13.88 -15.80
N GLU A 110 -0.81 13.52 -17.03
CA GLU A 110 -0.44 14.43 -18.12
C GLU A 110 -1.64 15.26 -18.58
N ILE A 111 -2.82 14.64 -18.70
CA ILE A 111 -4.08 15.37 -18.97
C ILE A 111 -4.37 16.34 -17.81
N SER A 112 -4.22 15.90 -16.56
CA SER A 112 -4.42 16.76 -15.39
C SER A 112 -3.44 17.95 -15.38
N GLY A 113 -2.15 17.71 -15.64
CA GLY A 113 -1.14 18.76 -15.77
C GLY A 113 -1.32 19.68 -16.98
N ARG A 114 -1.94 19.21 -18.07
CA ARG A 114 -2.35 20.05 -19.22
C ARG A 114 -3.55 20.93 -18.91
N VAL A 115 -4.49 20.46 -18.07
CA VAL A 115 -5.72 21.19 -17.72
C VAL A 115 -5.50 22.19 -16.59
N PHE A 116 -4.68 21.86 -15.59
CA PHE A 116 -4.47 22.68 -14.38
C PHE A 116 -3.07 23.32 -14.29
N GLY A 117 -2.22 23.15 -15.31
CA GLY A 117 -0.79 23.46 -15.24
C GLY A 117 0.01 22.36 -14.55
N PHE A 118 1.25 22.13 -14.98
CA PHE A 118 2.08 21.07 -14.40
C PHE A 118 2.63 21.45 -13.03
N GLY A 119 2.41 20.59 -12.04
CA GLY A 119 2.98 20.70 -10.70
C GLY A 119 2.61 19.50 -9.83
N SER A 120 3.17 19.45 -8.62
CA SER A 120 2.95 18.37 -7.64
C SER A 120 1.47 18.03 -7.45
N TRP A 121 0.64 19.04 -7.14
CA TRP A 121 -0.78 18.84 -6.87
C TRP A 121 -1.56 18.30 -8.08
N SER A 122 -1.38 18.90 -9.27
CA SER A 122 -2.13 18.51 -10.48
C SER A 122 -1.73 17.12 -10.99
N MET A 123 -0.48 16.70 -10.79
CA MET A 123 -0.02 15.35 -11.05
C MET A 123 -0.61 14.33 -10.06
N LEU A 124 -0.67 14.66 -8.76
CA LEU A 124 -1.06 13.70 -7.71
C LEU A 124 -2.57 13.60 -7.48
N VAL A 125 -3.34 14.66 -7.72
CA VAL A 125 -4.80 14.67 -7.46
C VAL A 125 -5.58 13.54 -8.14
N PRO A 126 -5.27 13.08 -9.37
CA PRO A 126 -5.97 11.95 -9.97
C PRO A 126 -5.70 10.62 -9.24
N GLN A 127 -4.50 10.45 -8.66
CA GLN A 127 -4.12 9.25 -7.89
C GLN A 127 -5.00 9.11 -6.65
N ALA A 128 -5.16 10.22 -5.91
CA ALA A 128 -6.01 10.29 -4.72
C ALA A 128 -7.50 10.05 -5.07
N LEU A 129 -7.99 10.66 -6.16
CA LEU A 129 -9.36 10.45 -6.65
C LEU A 129 -9.61 9.00 -7.10
N MET A 130 -8.62 8.31 -7.69
CA MET A 130 -8.71 6.88 -8.00
C MET A 130 -8.75 6.02 -6.72
N GLY A 131 -8.07 6.43 -5.65
CA GLY A 131 -8.21 5.83 -4.32
C GLY A 131 -9.63 5.94 -3.75
N VAL A 132 -10.21 7.15 -3.78
CA VAL A 132 -11.60 7.38 -3.34
C VAL A 132 -12.59 6.59 -4.20
N ALA A 133 -12.39 6.56 -5.52
CA ALA A 133 -13.20 5.76 -6.43
C ALA A 133 -13.11 4.27 -6.09
N THR A 134 -11.91 3.74 -5.79
CA THR A 134 -11.71 2.34 -5.39
C THR A 134 -12.46 2.02 -4.10
N CYS A 135 -12.47 2.92 -3.11
CA CYS A 135 -13.28 2.75 -1.89
C CYS A 135 -14.79 2.63 -2.20
N GLY A 136 -15.29 3.40 -3.18
CA GLY A 136 -16.66 3.30 -3.69
C GLY A 136 -16.95 1.96 -4.41
N VAL A 137 -15.98 1.45 -5.19
CA VAL A 137 -16.08 0.13 -5.83
C VAL A 137 -16.09 -0.98 -4.77
N VAL A 138 -15.23 -0.91 -3.75
CA VAL A 138 -15.19 -1.85 -2.61
C VAL A 138 -16.54 -1.92 -1.90
N TYR A 139 -17.11 -0.78 -1.51
CA TYR A 139 -18.45 -0.73 -0.89
C TYR A 139 -19.50 -1.38 -1.79
N THR A 140 -19.56 -0.99 -3.06
CA THR A 140 -20.61 -1.45 -3.99
C THR A 140 -20.45 -2.93 -4.38
N ALA A 141 -19.21 -3.46 -4.41
CA ALA A 141 -18.94 -4.88 -4.61
C ALA A 141 -19.49 -5.72 -3.45
N VAL A 142 -19.06 -5.44 -2.22
CA VAL A 142 -19.48 -6.17 -1.01
C VAL A 142 -20.99 -6.08 -0.81
N LYS A 143 -21.54 -4.85 -0.87
CA LYS A 143 -22.97 -4.62 -0.69
C LYS A 143 -23.78 -5.40 -1.72
N ARG A 144 -23.43 -5.35 -3.01
CA ARG A 144 -24.17 -6.03 -4.08
C ARG A 144 -24.26 -7.55 -3.89
N VAL A 145 -23.19 -8.17 -3.40
CA VAL A 145 -23.14 -9.61 -3.11
C VAL A 145 -24.06 -9.96 -1.93
N LEU A 146 -24.00 -9.19 -0.85
CA LEU A 146 -24.72 -9.45 0.39
C LEU A 146 -26.19 -9.03 0.34
N THR A 147 -26.54 -7.92 -0.30
CA THR A 147 -27.95 -7.49 -0.49
C THR A 147 -28.78 -8.54 -1.23
N ARG A 148 -28.18 -9.28 -2.18
CA ARG A 148 -28.87 -10.37 -2.90
C ARG A 148 -28.95 -11.71 -2.16
N SER A 149 -28.01 -11.97 -1.26
CA SER A 149 -27.87 -13.28 -0.60
C SER A 149 -28.32 -13.28 0.87
N ARG A 150 -28.47 -12.10 1.48
CA ARG A 150 -28.78 -11.83 2.89
C ARG A 150 -29.80 -10.69 3.03
N SER A 151 -29.37 -9.46 3.31
CA SER A 151 -30.24 -8.28 3.43
C SER A 151 -29.50 -7.00 3.03
N ALA A 152 -30.25 -5.94 2.67
CA ALA A 152 -29.69 -4.63 2.33
C ALA A 152 -28.90 -4.00 3.50
N GLU A 153 -29.36 -4.22 4.73
CA GLU A 153 -28.70 -3.76 5.96
C GLU A 153 -27.32 -4.40 6.17
N ILE A 154 -27.25 -5.74 6.08
CA ILE A 154 -25.97 -6.47 6.22
C ILE A 154 -25.02 -6.09 5.08
N GLY A 155 -25.54 -5.96 3.85
CA GLY A 155 -24.73 -5.53 2.71
C GLY A 155 -24.19 -4.11 2.84
N ALA A 156 -24.99 -3.16 3.34
CA ALA A 156 -24.54 -1.81 3.60
C ALA A 156 -23.47 -1.75 4.70
N ALA A 157 -23.68 -2.42 5.84
CA ALA A 157 -22.74 -2.42 6.96
C ALA A 157 -21.40 -3.06 6.59
N ALA A 158 -21.44 -4.23 5.95
CA ALA A 158 -20.24 -4.91 5.47
C ALA A 158 -19.52 -4.13 4.35
N GLY A 159 -20.27 -3.42 3.49
CA GLY A 159 -19.70 -2.53 2.48
C GLY A 159 -18.96 -1.34 3.09
N LEU A 160 -19.47 -0.75 4.18
CA LEU A 160 -18.75 0.29 4.93
C LEU A 160 -17.50 -0.27 5.60
N LEU A 161 -17.59 -1.44 6.25
CA LEU A 161 -16.44 -2.10 6.88
C LEU A 161 -15.30 -2.34 5.89
N ALA A 162 -15.63 -2.87 4.70
CA ALA A 162 -14.64 -3.10 3.65
C ALA A 162 -14.05 -1.79 3.09
N ALA A 163 -14.89 -0.80 2.80
CA ALA A 163 -14.41 0.47 2.27
C ALA A 163 -13.55 1.23 3.30
N ALA A 164 -13.87 1.14 4.59
CA ALA A 164 -13.07 1.68 5.67
C ALA A 164 -11.73 0.92 5.81
N ALA A 165 -11.74 -0.41 5.72
CA ALA A 165 -10.53 -1.23 5.74
C ALA A 165 -9.55 -0.87 4.61
N LEU A 166 -10.04 -0.65 3.38
CA LEU A 166 -9.19 -0.10 2.30
C LEU A 166 -8.75 1.33 2.62
N ALA A 167 -9.67 2.21 3.03
CA ALA A 167 -9.39 3.62 3.30
C ALA A 167 -8.20 3.80 4.26
N VAL A 168 -8.13 2.98 5.32
CA VAL A 168 -7.08 3.03 6.36
C VAL A 168 -5.92 2.05 6.14
N THR A 169 -5.83 1.33 5.02
CA THR A 169 -4.68 0.45 4.75
C THR A 169 -3.43 1.30 4.48
N PRO A 170 -2.32 1.17 5.22
CA PRO A 170 -1.19 2.12 5.14
C PRO A 170 -0.58 2.24 3.74
N VAL A 171 -0.30 1.12 3.07
CA VAL A 171 0.23 1.14 1.70
C VAL A 171 -0.76 1.70 0.67
N ALA A 172 -2.07 1.60 0.94
CA ALA A 172 -3.08 2.20 0.09
C ALA A 172 -3.07 3.72 0.22
N VAL A 173 -3.01 4.23 1.45
CA VAL A 173 -2.88 5.67 1.76
C VAL A 173 -1.62 6.25 1.11
N LEU A 174 -0.50 5.55 1.19
CA LEU A 174 0.75 5.93 0.53
C LEU A 174 0.59 5.99 -0.99
N MET A 175 0.21 4.88 -1.62
CA MET A 175 0.24 4.75 -3.09
C MET A 175 -0.90 5.51 -3.79
N PHE A 176 -2.01 5.82 -3.11
CA PHE A 176 -3.00 6.78 -3.61
C PHE A 176 -2.53 8.24 -3.47
N LYS A 177 -1.47 8.53 -2.72
CA LYS A 177 -0.80 9.84 -2.63
C LYS A 177 0.50 9.93 -3.43
N PHE A 178 0.73 8.99 -4.36
CA PHE A 178 1.99 8.84 -5.09
C PHE A 178 1.77 8.71 -6.60
N ASN A 179 2.72 9.17 -7.40
CA ASN A 179 2.66 9.18 -8.87
C ASN A 179 3.12 7.87 -9.55
N ASN A 180 3.35 6.82 -8.77
CA ASN A 180 3.57 5.46 -9.29
C ASN A 180 2.31 4.95 -10.04
N PRO A 181 2.46 3.98 -10.97
CA PRO A 181 1.34 3.42 -11.75
C PRO A 181 0.23 2.72 -10.93
N ASP A 182 0.42 2.51 -9.62
CA ASP A 182 -0.35 1.56 -8.84
C ASP A 182 -1.80 1.98 -8.56
N ALA A 183 -2.16 3.26 -8.44
CA ALA A 183 -3.55 3.63 -8.15
C ALA A 183 -4.52 3.30 -9.31
N LEU A 184 -4.12 3.61 -10.54
CA LEU A 184 -4.89 3.26 -11.75
C LEU A 184 -4.99 1.74 -11.91
N LEU A 185 -3.87 1.03 -11.71
CA LEU A 185 -3.83 -0.43 -11.74
C LEU A 185 -4.82 -1.04 -10.75
N VAL A 186 -4.79 -0.59 -9.50
CA VAL A 186 -5.62 -1.06 -8.39
C VAL A 186 -7.11 -0.79 -8.66
N LEU A 187 -7.46 0.40 -9.18
CA LEU A 187 -8.82 0.72 -9.58
C LEU A 187 -9.31 -0.19 -10.72
N LEU A 188 -8.52 -0.35 -11.79
CA LEU A 188 -8.88 -1.18 -12.95
C LEU A 188 -8.99 -2.66 -12.59
N MET A 189 -8.05 -3.21 -11.80
CA MET A 189 -8.12 -4.59 -11.31
C MET A 189 -9.36 -4.82 -10.42
N THR A 190 -9.68 -3.89 -9.52
CA THR A 190 -10.88 -3.98 -8.66
C THR A 190 -12.15 -3.92 -9.51
N LEU A 191 -12.22 -3.02 -10.51
CA LEU A 191 -13.33 -2.96 -11.46
C LEU A 191 -13.43 -4.24 -12.31
N ALA A 192 -12.32 -4.88 -12.68
CA ALA A 192 -12.31 -6.10 -13.47
C ALA A 192 -12.82 -7.31 -12.69
N VAL A 193 -12.37 -7.52 -11.44
CA VAL A 193 -12.93 -8.58 -10.56
C VAL A 193 -14.43 -8.33 -10.32
N TYR A 194 -14.83 -7.08 -10.07
CA TYR A 194 -16.23 -6.70 -9.95
C TYR A 194 -17.02 -7.03 -11.23
N ALA A 195 -16.47 -6.73 -12.42
CA ALA A 195 -17.10 -7.06 -13.71
C ALA A 195 -17.23 -8.58 -13.92
N VAL A 196 -16.27 -9.40 -13.49
CA VAL A 196 -16.42 -10.87 -13.49
C VAL A 196 -17.54 -11.32 -12.54
N VAL A 197 -17.65 -10.75 -11.34
CA VAL A 197 -18.77 -11.02 -10.42
C VAL A 197 -20.12 -10.60 -11.06
N ARG A 198 -20.17 -9.46 -11.74
CA ARG A 198 -21.36 -9.03 -12.52
C ARG A 198 -21.70 -9.98 -13.67
N ALA A 199 -20.71 -10.61 -14.29
CA ALA A 199 -20.92 -11.64 -15.30
C ALA A 199 -21.47 -12.95 -14.71
N GLN A 200 -20.97 -13.37 -13.54
CA GLN A 200 -21.38 -14.59 -12.84
C GLN A 200 -22.85 -14.58 -12.42
N GLU A 201 -23.46 -13.40 -12.20
CA GLU A 201 -24.90 -13.26 -11.89
C GLU A 201 -25.77 -13.94 -12.96
N ASN A 202 -25.63 -13.52 -14.23
CA ASN A 202 -26.56 -13.88 -15.31
C ASN A 202 -25.85 -14.54 -16.53
N GLY A 203 -24.57 -14.88 -16.43
CA GLY A 203 -23.78 -15.43 -17.53
C GLY A 203 -23.55 -14.44 -18.68
N SER A 204 -23.34 -13.17 -18.33
CA SER A 204 -23.34 -12.05 -19.28
C SER A 204 -21.99 -11.84 -19.96
N THR A 205 -21.94 -12.06 -21.27
CA THR A 205 -20.74 -11.80 -22.08
C THR A 205 -20.31 -10.33 -22.04
N ARG A 206 -21.26 -9.37 -21.96
CA ARG A 206 -20.93 -7.93 -21.93
C ARG A 206 -20.08 -7.56 -20.70
N TRP A 207 -20.34 -8.17 -19.55
CA TRP A 207 -19.55 -7.95 -18.34
C TRP A 207 -18.18 -8.63 -18.38
N LEU A 208 -18.03 -9.77 -19.09
CA LEU A 208 -16.71 -10.37 -19.33
C LEU A 208 -15.89 -9.62 -20.37
N LEU A 209 -16.51 -9.07 -21.42
CA LEU A 209 -15.83 -8.18 -22.37
C LEU A 209 -15.30 -6.93 -21.64
N LEU A 210 -16.13 -6.29 -20.80
CA LEU A 210 -15.67 -5.18 -19.95
C LEU A 210 -14.55 -5.59 -19.00
N ALA A 211 -14.62 -6.77 -18.37
CA ALA A 211 -13.52 -7.27 -17.53
C ALA A 211 -12.21 -7.44 -18.33
N GLY A 212 -12.29 -7.97 -19.56
CA GLY A 212 -11.14 -8.07 -20.46
C GLY A 212 -10.59 -6.70 -20.87
N THR A 213 -11.45 -5.74 -21.23
CA THR A 213 -11.05 -4.36 -21.54
C THR A 213 -10.35 -3.69 -20.37
N LEU A 214 -10.89 -3.82 -19.14
CA LEU A 214 -10.28 -3.27 -17.93
C LEU A 214 -8.91 -3.91 -17.64
N ILE A 215 -8.76 -5.21 -17.88
CA ILE A 215 -7.48 -5.92 -17.70
C ILE A 215 -6.45 -5.54 -18.78
N GLY A 216 -6.87 -5.23 -20.01
CA GLY A 216 -5.98 -4.70 -21.04
C GLY A 216 -5.47 -3.28 -20.73
N PHE A 217 -6.34 -2.39 -20.24
CA PHE A 217 -5.88 -1.08 -19.73
C PHE A 217 -5.01 -1.20 -18.46
N ALA A 218 -5.30 -2.17 -17.58
CA ALA A 218 -4.44 -2.47 -16.43
C ALA A 218 -3.05 -2.99 -16.88
N PHE A 219 -2.99 -3.78 -17.94
CA PHE A 219 -1.73 -4.19 -18.58
C PHE A 219 -1.00 -2.97 -19.19
N LEU A 220 -1.71 -2.03 -19.83
CA LEU A 220 -1.14 -0.74 -20.25
C LEU A 220 -0.79 0.20 -19.08
N THR A 221 -1.03 -0.22 -17.83
CA THR A 221 -0.61 0.51 -16.62
C THR A 221 0.60 -0.14 -15.94
N LYS A 222 0.61 -1.48 -15.78
CA LYS A 222 1.71 -2.20 -15.09
C LYS A 222 1.99 -3.63 -15.60
N THR A 223 1.76 -3.87 -16.89
CA THR A 223 2.06 -5.13 -17.61
C THR A 223 1.54 -6.38 -16.89
N LEU A 224 2.39 -7.38 -16.63
CA LEU A 224 2.00 -8.68 -16.08
C LEU A 224 1.53 -8.61 -14.61
N GLN A 225 1.79 -7.52 -13.88
CA GLN A 225 1.19 -7.33 -12.54
C GLN A 225 -0.35 -7.25 -12.61
N ALA A 226 -0.91 -6.78 -13.73
CA ALA A 226 -2.36 -6.81 -13.96
C ALA A 226 -2.92 -8.22 -14.14
N PHE A 227 -2.09 -9.20 -14.52
CA PHE A 227 -2.51 -10.56 -14.84
C PHE A 227 -2.52 -11.50 -13.62
N LEU A 228 -2.04 -11.05 -12.45
CA LEU A 228 -1.99 -11.84 -11.21
C LEU A 228 -3.38 -12.36 -10.75
N ILE A 229 -4.46 -11.68 -11.16
CA ILE A 229 -5.85 -12.07 -10.90
C ILE A 229 -6.45 -13.00 -11.98
N LEU A 230 -5.87 -13.08 -13.18
CA LEU A 230 -6.45 -13.83 -14.31
C LEU A 230 -6.63 -15.34 -14.04
N PRO A 231 -5.68 -16.07 -13.41
CA PRO A 231 -5.86 -17.49 -13.12
C PRO A 231 -7.09 -17.75 -12.25
N ALA A 232 -7.24 -16.96 -11.18
CA ALA A 232 -8.36 -17.05 -10.25
C ALA A 232 -9.70 -16.73 -10.95
N LEU A 233 -9.79 -15.61 -11.67
CA LEU A 233 -11.03 -15.21 -12.35
C LEU A 233 -11.46 -16.21 -13.42
N THR A 234 -10.50 -16.74 -14.18
CA THR A 234 -10.70 -17.77 -15.21
C THR A 234 -11.23 -19.05 -14.59
N ALA A 235 -10.55 -19.57 -13.55
CA ALA A 235 -10.96 -20.79 -12.85
C ALA A 235 -12.34 -20.65 -12.22
N VAL A 236 -12.64 -19.54 -11.54
CA VAL A 236 -13.94 -19.34 -10.88
C VAL A 236 -15.08 -19.18 -11.90
N TYR A 237 -14.88 -18.54 -13.05
CA TYR A 237 -15.92 -18.49 -14.09
C TYR A 237 -16.13 -19.85 -14.78
N LEU A 238 -15.06 -20.61 -15.07
CA LEU A 238 -15.15 -21.98 -15.62
C LEU A 238 -15.76 -22.98 -14.63
N ALA A 239 -15.53 -22.82 -13.33
CA ALA A 239 -16.12 -23.67 -12.30
C ALA A 239 -17.58 -23.28 -12.00
N LEU A 240 -17.85 -22.00 -11.72
CA LEU A 240 -19.08 -21.54 -11.07
C LEU A 240 -19.99 -20.67 -11.95
N GLY A 241 -19.52 -20.14 -13.08
CA GLY A 241 -20.36 -19.37 -14.01
C GLY A 241 -21.58 -20.17 -14.52
N PRO A 242 -22.72 -19.53 -14.81
CA PRO A 242 -23.93 -20.20 -15.28
C PRO A 242 -23.85 -20.60 -16.77
N GLY A 243 -24.68 -21.57 -17.18
CA GLY A 243 -24.71 -22.12 -18.54
C GLY A 243 -23.72 -23.28 -18.79
N ARG A 244 -23.79 -23.85 -20.01
CA ARG A 244 -22.95 -24.99 -20.45
C ARG A 244 -21.46 -24.63 -20.49
N PHE A 245 -20.56 -25.60 -20.25
CA PHE A 245 -19.11 -25.37 -20.24
C PHE A 245 -18.57 -24.69 -21.51
N LEU A 246 -18.93 -25.19 -22.70
CA LEU A 246 -18.47 -24.62 -23.97
C LEU A 246 -18.90 -23.14 -24.17
N ARG A 247 -20.07 -22.72 -23.66
CA ARG A 247 -20.46 -21.29 -23.69
C ARG A 247 -19.51 -20.46 -22.82
N ARG A 248 -19.16 -20.96 -21.63
CA ARG A 248 -18.27 -20.24 -20.70
C ARG A 248 -16.84 -20.16 -21.22
N LEU A 249 -16.35 -21.23 -21.86
CA LEU A 249 -15.07 -21.23 -22.57
C LEU A 249 -15.04 -20.20 -23.71
N ARG A 250 -16.07 -20.17 -24.57
CA ARG A 250 -16.21 -19.15 -25.64
C ARG A 250 -16.29 -17.72 -25.09
N GLN A 251 -16.95 -17.52 -23.94
CA GLN A 251 -17.02 -16.20 -23.29
C GLN A 251 -15.68 -15.75 -22.70
N ILE A 252 -14.86 -16.67 -22.18
CA ILE A 252 -13.49 -16.37 -21.72
C ILE A 252 -12.56 -16.11 -22.91
N ALA A 253 -12.67 -16.87 -24.01
CA ALA A 253 -11.92 -16.57 -25.24
C ALA A 253 -12.25 -15.15 -25.78
N ALA A 254 -13.53 -14.76 -25.76
CA ALA A 254 -13.95 -13.41 -26.12
C ALA A 254 -13.43 -12.33 -25.15
N ALA A 255 -13.32 -12.63 -23.84
CA ALA A 255 -12.69 -11.73 -22.86
C ALA A 255 -11.17 -11.61 -23.08
N GLY A 256 -10.50 -12.71 -23.45
CA GLY A 256 -9.09 -12.72 -23.86
C GLY A 256 -8.86 -11.85 -25.09
N LEU A 257 -9.72 -11.97 -26.11
CA LEU A 257 -9.70 -11.06 -27.27
C LEU A 257 -9.92 -9.59 -26.86
N ALA A 258 -10.79 -9.31 -25.88
CA ALA A 258 -10.96 -7.95 -25.37
C ALA A 258 -9.72 -7.40 -24.64
N ILE A 259 -8.94 -8.24 -23.94
CA ILE A 259 -7.60 -7.87 -23.42
C ILE A 259 -6.66 -7.52 -24.58
N VAL A 260 -6.57 -8.42 -25.58
CA VAL A 260 -5.69 -8.24 -26.75
C VAL A 260 -6.03 -6.98 -27.54
N VAL A 261 -7.32 -6.66 -27.76
CA VAL A 261 -7.72 -5.44 -28.47
C VAL A 261 -7.44 -4.18 -27.65
N SER A 262 -7.71 -4.17 -26.34
CA SER A 262 -7.58 -2.97 -25.50
C SER A 262 -6.14 -2.65 -25.06
N ALA A 263 -5.26 -3.66 -24.98
CA ALA A 263 -3.83 -3.45 -24.78
C ALA A 263 -3.05 -3.38 -26.11
N GLY A 264 -3.38 -4.25 -27.06
CA GLY A 264 -2.55 -4.54 -28.23
C GLY A 264 -2.44 -3.41 -29.24
N TRP A 265 -3.39 -2.45 -29.28
CA TRP A 265 -3.28 -1.29 -30.18
C TRP A 265 -2.05 -0.43 -29.87
N TRP A 266 -1.77 -0.18 -28.60
CA TRP A 266 -0.61 0.61 -28.17
C TRP A 266 0.68 -0.20 -28.30
N VAL A 267 0.65 -1.50 -27.97
CA VAL A 267 1.79 -2.39 -28.19
C VAL A 267 2.15 -2.47 -29.67
N ALA A 268 1.16 -2.54 -30.57
CA ALA A 268 1.37 -2.50 -32.02
C ALA A 268 1.97 -1.16 -32.47
N ILE A 269 1.50 -0.02 -31.92
CA ILE A 269 2.14 1.29 -32.15
C ILE A 269 3.63 1.23 -31.77
N VAL A 270 3.99 0.77 -30.57
CA VAL A 270 5.40 0.73 -30.14
C VAL A 270 6.26 -0.21 -31.00
N GLN A 271 5.76 -1.41 -31.32
CA GLN A 271 6.53 -2.42 -32.03
C GLN A 271 6.63 -2.16 -33.56
N LEU A 272 5.68 -1.42 -34.15
CA LEU A 272 5.65 -1.13 -35.59
C LEU A 272 6.12 0.28 -35.97
N TRP A 273 6.13 1.24 -35.03
CA TRP A 273 6.58 2.60 -35.31
C TRP A 273 8.11 2.64 -35.50
N PRO A 274 8.65 3.25 -36.57
CA PRO A 274 10.08 3.19 -36.90
C PRO A 274 10.98 3.64 -35.74
N ALA A 275 11.92 2.77 -35.33
CA ALA A 275 12.72 2.93 -34.12
C ALA A 275 13.51 4.25 -34.05
N SER A 276 14.03 4.74 -35.19
CA SER A 276 14.72 6.03 -35.32
C SER A 276 13.84 7.25 -35.08
N SER A 277 12.51 7.06 -35.00
CA SER A 277 11.51 8.12 -34.92
C SER A 277 10.61 8.03 -33.68
N ARG A 278 10.86 7.09 -32.76
CA ARG A 278 10.18 6.92 -31.47
C ARG A 278 11.23 6.90 -30.33
N PRO A 279 10.87 6.98 -29.04
CA PRO A 279 11.88 6.86 -27.98
C PRO A 279 12.40 5.42 -27.90
N TYR A 280 13.54 5.24 -27.24
CA TYR A 280 13.98 3.92 -26.76
C TYR A 280 13.03 3.41 -25.66
N ILE A 281 12.76 2.12 -25.60
CA ILE A 281 11.92 1.53 -24.55
C ILE A 281 12.77 1.20 -23.32
N GLY A 282 12.71 2.06 -22.29
CA GLY A 282 13.52 1.93 -21.08
C GLY A 282 13.21 0.65 -20.29
N GLY A 283 14.25 0.00 -19.77
CA GLY A 283 14.19 -1.33 -19.15
C GLY A 283 14.08 -2.49 -20.16
N SER A 284 14.43 -2.24 -21.43
CA SER A 284 14.68 -3.28 -22.44
C SER A 284 16.14 -3.26 -22.86
N GLN A 285 16.61 -4.33 -23.51
CA GLN A 285 17.99 -4.43 -24.01
C GLN A 285 18.08 -4.45 -25.54
N ASP A 286 16.92 -4.49 -26.21
CA ASP A 286 16.74 -4.63 -27.66
C ASP A 286 15.75 -3.59 -28.23
N ASN A 287 15.43 -2.56 -27.45
CA ASN A 287 14.42 -1.53 -27.77
C ASN A 287 12.99 -2.07 -27.98
N SER A 288 12.65 -3.21 -27.37
CA SER A 288 11.35 -3.91 -27.52
C SER A 288 10.49 -3.84 -26.26
N PHE A 289 9.23 -3.42 -26.41
CA PHE A 289 8.27 -3.46 -25.30
C PHE A 289 7.93 -4.88 -24.84
N LEU A 290 8.08 -5.89 -25.72
CA LEU A 290 7.89 -7.29 -25.35
C LEU A 290 9.05 -7.81 -24.49
N ASN A 291 10.27 -7.34 -24.72
CA ASN A 291 11.44 -7.63 -23.88
C ASN A 291 11.26 -7.04 -22.47
N LEU A 292 10.90 -5.76 -22.39
CA LEU A 292 10.50 -5.09 -21.13
C LEU A 292 9.39 -5.86 -20.39
N THR A 293 8.37 -6.33 -21.13
CA THR A 293 7.19 -7.03 -20.56
C THR A 293 7.52 -8.41 -20.02
N PHE A 294 8.25 -9.24 -20.76
CA PHE A 294 8.49 -10.64 -20.41
C PHE A 294 9.79 -10.86 -19.62
N GLY A 295 10.78 -9.98 -19.78
CA GLY A 295 12.01 -9.93 -18.99
C GLY A 295 11.79 -9.18 -17.67
N TYR A 296 12.24 -7.91 -17.63
CA TYR A 296 12.33 -7.08 -16.43
C TYR A 296 11.00 -6.89 -15.66
N ASN A 297 9.87 -6.67 -16.34
CA ASN A 297 8.55 -6.60 -15.68
C ASN A 297 7.84 -7.96 -15.56
N GLY A 298 8.48 -9.06 -15.96
CA GLY A 298 7.84 -10.35 -16.16
C GLY A 298 8.54 -11.53 -15.49
N PHE A 299 8.95 -12.52 -16.27
CA PHE A 299 9.53 -13.77 -15.78
C PHE A 299 10.89 -13.57 -15.12
N GLY A 300 11.62 -12.48 -15.42
CA GLY A 300 12.84 -12.08 -14.70
C GLY A 300 12.61 -11.95 -13.19
N ARG A 301 11.45 -11.41 -12.78
CA ARG A 301 11.04 -11.28 -11.37
C ARG A 301 10.85 -12.62 -10.67
N LEU A 302 10.63 -13.73 -11.40
CA LEU A 302 10.49 -15.08 -10.84
C LEU A 302 11.82 -15.86 -10.82
N THR A 303 12.73 -15.57 -11.75
CA THR A 303 14.06 -16.20 -11.81
C THR A 303 15.09 -15.47 -10.96
N GLY A 304 14.96 -14.16 -10.79
CA GLY A 304 15.99 -13.26 -10.26
C GLY A 304 16.94 -12.71 -11.33
N ASN A 305 16.71 -13.01 -12.62
CA ASN A 305 17.52 -12.51 -13.72
C ASN A 305 16.84 -11.29 -14.37
N GLU A 306 17.26 -10.10 -13.98
CA GLU A 306 16.65 -8.82 -14.33
C GLU A 306 17.71 -7.84 -14.86
N THR A 307 18.14 -8.02 -16.09
CA THR A 307 18.98 -7.02 -16.79
C THR A 307 18.27 -5.66 -16.79
N GLY A 308 18.98 -4.58 -16.44
CA GLY A 308 18.39 -3.24 -16.22
C GLY A 308 17.85 -2.97 -14.80
N SER A 309 18.05 -3.90 -13.86
CA SER A 309 17.57 -3.81 -12.47
C SER A 309 18.32 -2.80 -11.58
N VAL A 310 17.61 -2.33 -10.56
CA VAL A 310 18.14 -1.65 -9.36
C VAL A 310 17.90 -2.48 -8.10
N GLY A 311 18.35 -3.74 -8.12
CA GLY A 311 18.31 -4.65 -6.97
C GLY A 311 19.07 -5.94 -7.24
N GLY A 312 19.54 -6.61 -6.17
CA GLY A 312 20.20 -7.92 -6.29
C GLY A 312 21.72 -7.90 -6.52
N GLY A 313 22.42 -6.81 -6.21
CA GLY A 313 23.89 -6.74 -6.20
C GLY A 313 24.52 -7.61 -5.10
N GLY A 314 24.55 -8.95 -5.28
CA GLY A 314 25.29 -9.84 -4.38
C GLY A 314 24.71 -11.24 -4.09
N ALA A 315 24.24 -12.01 -5.08
CA ALA A 315 23.85 -13.42 -4.85
C ALA A 315 24.01 -14.39 -6.06
N GLY A 316 24.92 -14.11 -7.01
CA GLY A 316 25.05 -14.90 -8.26
C GLY A 316 26.42 -15.54 -8.55
N ALA A 317 27.53 -14.99 -8.03
CA ALA A 317 28.88 -15.26 -8.56
C ALA A 317 29.63 -16.46 -7.95
N ARG A 318 29.04 -17.22 -7.02
CA ARG A 318 29.66 -18.42 -6.42
C ARG A 318 28.65 -19.56 -6.24
N GLY A 319 28.44 -20.32 -7.31
CA GLY A 319 27.53 -21.48 -7.35
C GLY A 319 27.85 -22.51 -8.44
N GLY A 320 29.07 -22.49 -8.99
CA GLY A 320 29.50 -23.35 -10.10
C GLY A 320 29.75 -24.81 -9.68
N ALA A 321 28.69 -25.57 -9.43
CA ALA A 321 28.74 -27.00 -9.11
C ALA A 321 27.56 -27.76 -9.73
N ALA A 322 27.38 -27.62 -11.05
CA ALA A 322 26.35 -28.36 -11.78
C ALA A 322 26.71 -29.86 -11.87
N GLY A 323 25.90 -30.70 -11.23
CA GLY A 323 26.05 -32.16 -11.30
C GLY A 323 25.78 -32.69 -12.71
N SER A 324 26.78 -33.37 -13.27
CA SER A 324 26.80 -33.95 -14.62
C SER A 324 25.54 -34.74 -15.00
N PHE A 325 25.01 -34.48 -16.20
CA PHE A 325 24.15 -35.41 -16.94
C PHE A 325 24.47 -35.38 -18.43
N GLY A 326 24.75 -36.57 -19.00
CA GLY A 326 24.50 -36.89 -20.41
C GLY A 326 25.23 -36.09 -21.51
N ARG A 327 26.34 -36.65 -22.01
CA ARG A 327 26.82 -36.45 -23.40
C ARG A 327 25.67 -36.73 -24.41
N THR A 328 25.66 -36.23 -25.64
CA THR A 328 26.74 -36.23 -26.64
C THR A 328 26.40 -35.29 -27.81
N PHE A 329 27.36 -34.54 -28.36
CA PHE A 329 27.69 -34.54 -29.80
C PHE A 329 28.90 -33.63 -30.13
N GLU A 330 29.77 -34.21 -30.93
CA GLU A 330 31.13 -33.86 -31.36
C GLU A 330 31.15 -32.84 -32.53
N GLY A 331 32.20 -32.00 -32.66
CA GLY A 331 32.40 -31.18 -33.87
C GLY A 331 33.34 -29.96 -33.78
N ALA A 332 34.49 -30.04 -34.48
CA ALA A 332 35.32 -28.95 -35.06
C ALA A 332 35.49 -27.60 -34.28
N THR A 333 36.55 -27.42 -33.48
CA THR A 333 37.91 -26.92 -33.87
C THR A 333 38.04 -25.45 -34.31
N THR A 334 38.67 -24.63 -33.46
CA THR A 334 39.53 -23.48 -33.84
C THR A 334 40.79 -23.51 -32.97
N GLY A 335 41.95 -23.09 -33.50
CA GLY A 335 43.24 -23.15 -32.80
C GLY A 335 44.06 -21.84 -32.91
N GLY A 336 45.17 -21.75 -32.16
CA GLY A 336 45.97 -20.54 -31.95
C GLY A 336 45.68 -19.93 -30.57
N ALA A 337 46.42 -20.16 -29.46
CA ALA A 337 47.87 -20.32 -29.17
C ALA A 337 48.58 -19.01 -28.79
N GLY A 338 49.27 -19.01 -27.63
CA GLY A 338 50.26 -17.98 -27.24
C GLY A 338 50.09 -17.38 -25.84
N GLY A 339 50.91 -17.82 -24.86
CA GLY A 339 51.18 -17.13 -23.58
C GLY A 339 50.03 -17.03 -22.55
N GLY A 340 50.11 -17.55 -21.32
CA GLY A 340 51.18 -18.31 -20.66
C GLY A 340 52.03 -17.49 -19.69
N PHE A 341 51.64 -17.43 -18.41
CA PHE A 341 52.52 -17.25 -17.24
C PHE A 341 51.84 -17.85 -16.00
N GLN A 342 52.63 -18.18 -14.96
CA GLN A 342 52.25 -19.17 -13.94
C GLN A 342 52.79 -18.83 -12.55
N PHE A 343 51.89 -18.78 -11.57
CA PHE A 343 52.19 -18.94 -10.13
C PHE A 343 51.17 -19.93 -9.57
N ALA A 344 51.55 -21.14 -9.15
CA ALA A 344 52.40 -21.47 -8.00
C ALA A 344 51.69 -21.16 -6.67
N GLY A 345 51.23 -22.22 -5.99
CA GLY A 345 50.62 -22.11 -4.67
C GLY A 345 50.91 -23.35 -3.81
N PRO A 346 51.03 -23.17 -2.49
CA PRO A 346 50.72 -24.18 -1.48
C PRO A 346 49.33 -23.88 -0.86
N GLY A 347 48.64 -24.81 -0.20
CA GLY A 347 48.96 -26.22 0.00
C GLY A 347 48.33 -26.75 1.29
N GLY A 348 47.35 -27.66 1.17
CA GLY A 348 46.82 -28.45 2.30
C GLY A 348 45.70 -27.80 3.12
N ALA A 349 44.54 -28.47 3.14
CA ALA A 349 43.54 -28.38 4.21
C ALA A 349 42.78 -29.72 4.29
N THR A 350 42.73 -30.33 5.47
CA THR A 350 42.11 -31.65 5.69
C THR A 350 40.61 -31.54 5.94
N GLY A 351 39.85 -32.58 5.59
CA GLY A 351 38.40 -32.65 5.84
C GLY A 351 38.04 -32.92 7.31
N GLY A 352 36.93 -32.36 7.75
CA GLY A 352 36.28 -32.61 9.05
C GLY A 352 34.75 -32.58 8.93
N PRO A 353 34.00 -33.32 9.77
CA PRO A 353 32.58 -33.62 9.52
C PRO A 353 31.60 -32.51 9.96
N GLY A 354 30.39 -32.60 9.41
CA GLY A 354 29.39 -31.53 9.43
C GLY A 354 28.86 -31.06 10.80
N GLY A 355 28.56 -29.76 10.85
CA GLY A 355 27.70 -29.13 11.84
C GLY A 355 26.52 -28.43 11.14
N GLY A 356 25.32 -28.55 11.71
CA GLY A 356 24.09 -27.99 11.12
C GLY A 356 24.01 -26.44 11.18
N PRO A 357 23.18 -25.81 10.34
CA PRO A 357 23.13 -24.35 10.22
C PRO A 357 22.51 -23.69 11.46
N ARG A 358 23.35 -23.04 12.29
CA ARG A 358 22.89 -22.02 13.25
C ARG A 358 22.54 -20.75 12.48
N GLY A 359 21.27 -20.36 12.50
CA GLY A 359 20.83 -19.09 11.92
C GLY A 359 21.34 -17.90 12.72
N GLY A 360 22.38 -17.23 12.23
CA GLY A 360 22.83 -15.93 12.72
C GLY A 360 22.31 -14.81 11.80
N GLY A 361 21.48 -13.91 12.31
CA GLY A 361 21.03 -12.73 11.56
C GLY A 361 22.13 -11.68 11.49
N GLY A 362 22.62 -11.39 10.28
CA GLY A 362 23.51 -10.26 9.98
C GLY A 362 22.78 -9.19 9.17
N PRO A 363 23.03 -7.88 9.39
CA PRO A 363 22.37 -6.81 8.64
C PRO A 363 23.02 -6.62 7.25
N GLY A 364 22.22 -6.69 6.18
CA GLY A 364 22.67 -6.37 4.82
C GLY A 364 22.12 -7.30 3.75
N GLY A 365 20.93 -6.99 3.23
CA GLY A 365 20.34 -7.71 2.10
C GLY A 365 18.95 -7.17 1.74
N PHE A 366 18.82 -6.49 0.61
CA PHE A 366 17.56 -5.91 0.13
C PHE A 366 16.63 -6.95 -0.52
N SER A 367 16.36 -8.04 0.20
CA SER A 367 15.34 -9.01 -0.16
C SER A 367 14.75 -9.67 1.08
N SER A 368 13.53 -9.29 1.43
CA SER A 368 12.66 -10.07 2.31
C SER A 368 12.55 -11.52 1.78
N GLY A 369 12.58 -12.51 2.67
CA GLY A 369 12.89 -13.89 2.31
C GLY A 369 11.89 -14.46 1.29
N THR A 370 12.36 -15.08 0.21
CA THR A 370 11.46 -15.70 -0.78
C THR A 370 10.72 -16.88 -0.14
N GLY A 371 9.41 -16.77 0.02
CA GLY A 371 8.58 -17.82 0.59
C GLY A 371 7.23 -17.36 1.11
N ILE A 372 6.43 -18.32 1.58
CA ILE A 372 5.08 -18.10 2.13
C ILE A 372 5.07 -17.15 3.35
N GLY A 373 6.19 -17.03 4.05
CA GLY A 373 6.37 -16.11 5.18
C GLY A 373 6.44 -14.64 4.79
N ARG A 374 6.88 -14.29 3.57
CA ARG A 374 7.28 -12.92 3.17
C ARG A 374 6.26 -11.83 3.52
N MET A 375 4.96 -12.10 3.36
CA MET A 375 3.92 -11.11 3.66
C MET A 375 3.86 -10.73 5.16
N PHE A 376 4.48 -11.52 6.02
CA PHE A 376 4.55 -11.34 7.48
C PHE A 376 5.94 -10.86 7.97
N ASP A 377 6.94 -10.77 7.06
CA ASP A 377 8.22 -10.11 7.35
C ASP A 377 7.98 -8.62 7.65
N SER A 378 8.70 -8.05 8.62
CA SER A 378 8.42 -6.71 9.18
C SER A 378 8.30 -5.59 8.14
N GLU A 379 9.17 -5.58 7.14
CA GLU A 379 9.18 -4.62 6.04
C GLU A 379 7.84 -4.61 5.26
N ILE A 380 7.31 -5.80 4.95
CA ILE A 380 6.09 -5.98 4.16
C ILE A 380 4.84 -5.90 5.05
N ALA A 381 4.93 -6.45 6.26
CA ALA A 381 3.77 -6.61 7.13
C ALA A 381 3.17 -5.28 7.59
N ASN A 382 4.03 -4.30 7.87
CA ASN A 382 3.64 -2.94 8.24
C ASN A 382 2.97 -2.17 7.08
N GLN A 383 3.17 -2.60 5.82
CA GLN A 383 2.53 -2.01 4.65
C GLN A 383 1.09 -2.52 4.44
N ILE A 384 0.90 -3.84 4.47
CA ILE A 384 -0.33 -4.49 3.98
C ILE A 384 -0.98 -5.50 4.94
N SER A 385 -0.22 -6.18 5.80
CA SER A 385 -0.68 -7.43 6.42
C SER A 385 -1.48 -7.26 7.71
N TRP A 386 -1.68 -6.04 8.22
CA TRP A 386 -2.56 -5.69 9.35
C TRP A 386 -3.89 -6.47 9.37
N LEU A 387 -4.51 -6.63 8.20
CA LEU A 387 -5.81 -7.27 8.02
C LEU A 387 -5.75 -8.58 7.22
N LEU A 388 -4.57 -9.00 6.75
CA LEU A 388 -4.40 -10.21 5.94
C LEU A 388 -4.77 -11.50 6.72
N PRO A 389 -4.35 -11.72 7.99
CA PRO A 389 -4.80 -12.87 8.78
C PRO A 389 -6.32 -12.94 8.94
N ALA A 390 -6.97 -11.80 9.20
CA ALA A 390 -8.44 -11.74 9.32
C ALA A 390 -9.13 -12.03 7.98
N ALA A 391 -8.59 -11.54 6.85
CA ALA A 391 -9.11 -11.89 5.52
C ALA A 391 -9.03 -13.40 5.24
N LEU A 392 -7.95 -14.07 5.64
CA LEU A 392 -7.79 -15.52 5.47
C LEU A 392 -8.78 -16.31 6.35
N VAL A 393 -8.97 -15.92 7.62
CA VAL A 393 -9.98 -16.51 8.50
C VAL A 393 -11.38 -16.31 7.94
N LEU A 394 -11.73 -15.09 7.53
CA LEU A 394 -13.05 -14.76 7.00
C LEU A 394 -13.32 -15.38 5.60
N PHE A 395 -12.26 -15.68 4.83
CA PHE A 395 -12.37 -16.47 3.61
C PHE A 395 -12.74 -17.93 3.91
N VAL A 396 -12.00 -18.61 4.78
CA VAL A 396 -12.25 -20.02 5.15
C VAL A 396 -13.63 -20.19 5.80
N PHE A 397 -13.94 -19.38 6.82
CA PHE A 397 -15.24 -19.41 7.46
C PHE A 397 -16.37 -18.91 6.54
N GLY A 398 -16.10 -17.97 5.63
CA GLY A 398 -17.04 -17.55 4.60
C GLY A 398 -17.41 -18.68 3.62
N LEU A 399 -16.43 -19.50 3.22
CA LEU A 399 -16.68 -20.69 2.39
C LEU A 399 -17.50 -21.75 3.14
N TRP A 400 -17.22 -21.98 4.43
CA TRP A 400 -18.10 -22.79 5.28
C TRP A 400 -19.52 -22.21 5.37
N ALA A 401 -19.67 -20.89 5.50
CA ALA A 401 -20.96 -20.20 5.59
C ALA A 401 -21.75 -20.20 4.27
N ALA A 402 -21.10 -20.41 3.12
CA ALA A 402 -21.74 -20.78 1.86
C ALA A 402 -22.14 -22.27 1.84
N GLY A 403 -21.25 -23.15 2.31
CA GLY A 403 -21.50 -24.59 2.43
C GLY A 403 -21.88 -25.24 1.09
N ARG A 404 -22.82 -26.20 1.15
CA ARG A 404 -23.34 -26.94 -0.02
C ARG A 404 -24.29 -26.13 -0.92
N ALA A 405 -24.10 -24.81 -1.03
CA ALA A 405 -24.87 -23.96 -1.95
C ALA A 405 -24.76 -24.45 -3.41
N ARG A 406 -25.81 -24.20 -4.21
CA ARG A 406 -25.88 -24.58 -5.64
C ARG A 406 -24.63 -24.11 -6.39
N ARG A 407 -24.16 -24.84 -7.42
CA ARG A 407 -22.88 -24.56 -8.13
C ARG A 407 -22.70 -23.07 -8.46
N THR A 408 -23.74 -22.44 -8.99
CA THR A 408 -23.78 -21.04 -9.45
C THR A 408 -24.11 -20.00 -8.36
N ASP A 409 -23.99 -20.35 -7.08
CA ASP A 409 -24.27 -19.42 -5.97
C ASP A 409 -23.39 -18.16 -6.04
N HIS A 410 -24.02 -16.99 -6.07
CA HIS A 410 -23.34 -15.72 -6.31
C HIS A 410 -22.47 -15.27 -5.12
N ALA A 411 -22.82 -15.62 -3.88
CA ALA A 411 -22.04 -15.25 -2.72
C ALA A 411 -20.73 -16.05 -2.65
N ARG A 412 -20.81 -17.38 -2.87
CA ARG A 412 -19.63 -18.24 -2.97
C ARG A 412 -18.78 -17.91 -4.20
N ALA A 413 -19.40 -17.66 -5.35
CA ALA A 413 -18.67 -17.32 -6.57
C ALA A 413 -17.93 -15.96 -6.45
N ALA A 414 -18.55 -14.96 -5.82
CA ALA A 414 -17.88 -13.71 -5.50
C ALA A 414 -16.76 -13.89 -4.47
N LEU A 415 -17.02 -14.58 -3.35
CA LEU A 415 -16.01 -14.83 -2.32
C LEU A 415 -14.78 -15.55 -2.89
N LEU A 416 -14.99 -16.54 -3.76
CA LEU A 416 -13.90 -17.22 -4.47
C LEU A 416 -13.21 -16.33 -5.50
N ALA A 417 -13.93 -15.47 -6.24
CA ALA A 417 -13.32 -14.54 -7.19
C ALA A 417 -12.36 -13.56 -6.48
N TRP A 418 -12.78 -12.97 -5.36
CA TRP A 418 -11.94 -12.06 -4.57
C TRP A 418 -10.84 -12.79 -3.79
N GLY A 419 -11.18 -13.86 -3.07
CA GLY A 419 -10.25 -14.58 -2.20
C GLY A 419 -9.21 -15.43 -2.95
N LEU A 420 -9.55 -16.04 -4.09
CA LEU A 420 -8.54 -16.72 -4.92
C LEU A 420 -7.67 -15.70 -5.68
N SER A 421 -8.20 -14.52 -6.02
CA SER A 421 -7.36 -13.42 -6.55
C SER A 421 -6.38 -12.90 -5.51
N LEU A 422 -6.82 -12.79 -4.24
CA LEU A 422 -5.95 -12.46 -3.09
C LEU A 422 -4.83 -13.48 -2.95
N LEU A 423 -5.17 -14.78 -2.88
CA LEU A 423 -4.19 -15.86 -2.73
C LEU A 423 -3.22 -15.97 -3.93
N SER A 424 -3.72 -15.81 -5.16
CA SER A 424 -2.90 -15.80 -6.39
C SER A 424 -1.87 -14.66 -6.37
N THR A 425 -2.32 -13.45 -6.05
CA THR A 425 -1.45 -12.26 -6.00
C THR A 425 -0.44 -12.36 -4.85
N ALA A 426 -0.87 -12.77 -3.66
CA ALA A 426 0.00 -12.95 -2.50
C ALA A 426 1.05 -14.05 -2.72
N ALA A 427 0.67 -15.19 -3.34
CA ALA A 427 1.60 -16.26 -3.66
C ALA A 427 2.70 -15.80 -4.61
N VAL A 428 2.36 -15.09 -5.70
CA VAL A 428 3.39 -14.56 -6.62
C VAL A 428 4.31 -13.57 -5.91
N PHE A 429 3.77 -12.62 -5.14
CA PHE A 429 4.56 -11.68 -4.34
C PHE A 429 5.48 -12.37 -3.31
N SER A 430 5.04 -13.49 -2.72
CA SER A 430 5.86 -14.32 -1.84
C SER A 430 7.03 -15.01 -2.55
N TYR A 431 6.88 -15.41 -3.82
CA TYR A 431 7.87 -16.22 -4.54
C TYR A 431 8.68 -15.47 -5.62
N MET A 432 8.42 -14.17 -5.85
CA MET A 432 9.28 -13.33 -6.70
C MET A 432 10.71 -13.25 -6.13
N LYS A 433 11.71 -13.60 -6.94
CA LYS A 433 13.14 -13.60 -6.58
C LYS A 433 13.88 -12.32 -6.97
N GLY A 434 13.37 -11.60 -7.97
CA GLY A 434 13.88 -10.31 -8.41
C GLY A 434 13.36 -9.15 -7.56
N ILE A 435 13.41 -7.92 -8.09
CA ILE A 435 12.96 -6.69 -7.43
C ILE A 435 11.55 -6.88 -6.85
N PHE A 436 11.46 -6.79 -5.53
CA PHE A 436 10.21 -6.77 -4.80
C PHE A 436 10.21 -5.62 -3.79
N HIS A 437 9.55 -4.51 -4.13
CA HIS A 437 9.41 -3.38 -3.23
C HIS A 437 8.13 -3.50 -2.39
N PRO A 438 8.13 -3.08 -1.11
CA PRO A 438 6.97 -3.23 -0.22
C PRO A 438 5.69 -2.59 -0.75
N TYR A 439 5.80 -1.45 -1.43
CA TYR A 439 4.65 -0.71 -1.97
C TYR A 439 3.88 -1.45 -3.09
N TYR A 440 4.48 -2.46 -3.74
CA TYR A 440 3.78 -3.30 -4.73
C TYR A 440 2.55 -4.01 -4.12
N THR A 441 2.54 -4.21 -2.80
CA THR A 441 1.48 -4.93 -2.09
C THR A 441 0.12 -4.21 -2.02
N ILE A 442 0.00 -2.95 -2.45
CA ILE A 442 -1.32 -2.28 -2.60
C ILE A 442 -2.29 -3.10 -3.48
N ALA A 443 -1.79 -3.88 -4.46
CA ALA A 443 -2.62 -4.78 -5.27
C ALA A 443 -3.44 -5.79 -4.45
N LEU A 444 -3.03 -6.10 -3.21
CA LEU A 444 -3.76 -6.95 -2.28
C LEU A 444 -4.88 -6.19 -1.52
N ALA A 445 -4.78 -4.88 -1.34
CA ALA A 445 -5.60 -4.13 -0.38
C ALA A 445 -7.12 -4.19 -0.66
N PRO A 446 -7.63 -3.99 -1.90
CA PRO A 446 -9.05 -4.17 -2.18
C PRO A 446 -9.48 -5.64 -2.06
N LEU A 447 -8.59 -6.58 -2.35
CA LEU A 447 -8.87 -8.02 -2.30
C LEU A 447 -9.02 -8.48 -0.84
N ILE A 448 -8.15 -8.01 0.06
CA ILE A 448 -8.25 -8.15 1.53
C ILE A 448 -9.57 -7.54 1.99
N ALA A 449 -9.81 -6.25 1.70
CA ALA A 449 -10.97 -5.49 2.17
C ALA A 449 -12.31 -6.14 1.75
N ILE A 450 -12.46 -6.53 0.49
CA ILE A 450 -13.69 -7.14 -0.02
C ILE A 450 -13.89 -8.56 0.51
N THR A 451 -12.81 -9.34 0.69
CA THR A 451 -12.87 -10.67 1.31
C THR A 451 -13.34 -10.59 2.76
N ILE A 452 -12.82 -9.62 3.53
CA ILE A 452 -13.29 -9.30 4.89
C ILE A 452 -14.77 -8.93 4.87
N GLY A 453 -15.18 -8.00 4.00
CA GLY A 453 -16.57 -7.56 3.91
C GLY A 453 -17.55 -8.70 3.60
N ILE A 454 -17.27 -9.49 2.55
CA ILE A 454 -18.14 -10.62 2.17
C ILE A 454 -18.15 -11.69 3.27
N GLY A 455 -16.98 -12.10 3.76
CA GLY A 455 -16.87 -13.13 4.81
C GLY A 455 -17.55 -12.73 6.11
N ALA A 456 -17.23 -11.55 6.65
CA ALA A 456 -17.85 -11.03 7.87
C ALA A 456 -19.36 -10.85 7.71
N GLY A 457 -19.85 -10.34 6.57
CA GLY A 457 -21.28 -10.22 6.31
C GLY A 457 -22.01 -11.57 6.23
N MET A 458 -21.36 -12.59 5.66
CA MET A 458 -21.91 -13.95 5.59
C MET A 458 -21.98 -14.63 6.96
N LEU A 459 -20.96 -14.44 7.83
CA LEU A 459 -20.96 -14.95 9.20
C LEU A 459 -21.90 -14.17 10.12
N TRP A 460 -21.96 -12.84 9.96
CA TRP A 460 -22.86 -11.99 10.74
C TRP A 460 -24.33 -12.35 10.48
N ALA A 461 -24.70 -12.69 9.25
CA ALA A 461 -26.02 -13.25 8.96
C ALA A 461 -26.32 -14.53 9.76
N ARG A 462 -25.30 -15.38 9.97
CA ARG A 462 -25.36 -16.66 10.73
C ARG A 462 -25.03 -16.52 12.22
N ARG A 463 -24.92 -15.31 12.80
CA ARG A 463 -24.42 -15.03 14.18
C ARG A 463 -25.11 -15.75 15.35
N SER A 464 -26.21 -16.47 15.12
CA SER A 464 -26.77 -17.44 16.06
C SER A 464 -25.90 -18.70 16.20
N GLU A 465 -25.40 -19.22 15.08
CA GLU A 465 -24.56 -20.41 14.99
C GLU A 465 -23.23 -20.22 15.75
N PRO A 466 -22.80 -21.16 16.62
CA PRO A 466 -21.54 -21.03 17.35
C PRO A 466 -20.32 -20.89 16.43
N LEU A 467 -20.26 -21.66 15.35
CA LEU A 467 -19.12 -21.65 14.44
C LEU A 467 -19.00 -20.35 13.64
N ALA A 468 -20.13 -19.66 13.38
CA ALA A 468 -20.12 -18.32 12.79
C ALA A 468 -19.57 -17.26 13.77
N ARG A 469 -19.90 -17.38 15.07
CA ARG A 469 -19.32 -16.56 16.14
C ARG A 469 -17.84 -16.82 16.33
N ILE A 470 -17.40 -18.08 16.29
CA ILE A 470 -15.98 -18.46 16.34
C ILE A 470 -15.21 -17.84 15.16
N GLY A 471 -15.73 -17.88 13.94
CA GLY A 471 -15.08 -17.25 12.78
C GLY A 471 -14.94 -15.73 12.90
N LEU A 472 -15.98 -15.04 13.40
CA LEU A 472 -15.93 -13.59 13.64
C LEU A 472 -14.97 -13.21 14.78
N ALA A 473 -15.05 -13.93 15.91
CA ALA A 473 -14.18 -13.72 17.06
C ALA A 473 -12.71 -14.05 16.73
N GLY A 474 -12.46 -15.12 15.97
CA GLY A 474 -11.12 -15.48 15.50
C GLY A 474 -10.52 -14.42 14.56
N ALA A 475 -11.33 -13.81 13.70
CA ALA A 475 -10.90 -12.71 12.84
C ALA A 475 -10.52 -11.45 13.66
N VAL A 476 -11.32 -11.08 14.67
CA VAL A 476 -10.98 -9.97 15.58
C VAL A 476 -9.75 -10.30 16.42
N GLY A 477 -9.68 -11.48 17.02
CA GLY A 477 -8.58 -11.93 17.86
C GLY A 477 -7.24 -11.98 17.10
N VAL A 478 -7.23 -12.50 15.88
CA VAL A 478 -5.99 -12.57 15.08
C VAL A 478 -5.53 -11.18 14.62
N SER A 479 -6.43 -10.28 14.20
CA SER A 479 -6.04 -8.89 13.90
C SER A 479 -5.64 -8.10 15.14
N THR A 480 -6.19 -8.41 16.32
CA THR A 480 -5.80 -7.81 17.60
C THR A 480 -4.36 -8.22 17.96
N TRP A 481 -4.08 -9.52 17.97
CA TRP A 481 -2.75 -10.07 18.23
C TRP A 481 -1.72 -9.59 17.20
N TRP A 482 -2.08 -9.59 15.91
CA TRP A 482 -1.17 -9.15 14.86
C TRP A 482 -0.89 -7.64 14.91
N SER A 483 -1.90 -6.81 15.17
CA SER A 483 -1.69 -5.36 15.37
C SER A 483 -0.85 -5.06 16.61
N PHE A 484 -0.98 -5.83 17.69
CA PHE A 484 -0.11 -5.74 18.85
C PHE A 484 1.35 -6.09 18.48
N HIS A 485 1.56 -7.13 17.66
CA HIS A 485 2.89 -7.53 17.21
C HIS A 485 3.53 -6.48 16.29
N LEU A 486 2.80 -5.95 15.30
CA LEU A 486 3.31 -4.90 14.38
C LEU A 486 3.66 -3.60 15.12
N LEU A 487 2.78 -3.11 16.00
CA LEU A 487 3.10 -1.97 16.88
C LEU A 487 4.19 -2.30 17.92
N GLY A 488 4.48 -3.59 18.12
CA GLY A 488 5.65 -4.05 18.87
C GLY A 488 6.98 -3.75 18.18
N GLN A 489 6.98 -3.61 16.85
CA GLN A 489 8.17 -3.30 16.04
C GLN A 489 8.53 -1.80 16.06
N THR A 490 7.63 -0.94 16.56
CA THR A 490 7.84 0.51 16.71
C THR A 490 7.65 0.96 18.16
N PRO A 491 8.50 0.48 19.11
CA PRO A 491 8.28 0.68 20.54
C PRO A 491 8.24 2.15 20.97
N ASP A 492 8.99 3.03 20.29
CA ASP A 492 9.06 4.46 20.61
C ASP A 492 7.88 5.28 20.05
N TRP A 493 7.10 4.71 19.13
CA TRP A 493 6.00 5.40 18.46
C TRP A 493 4.63 4.98 19.04
N TYR A 494 4.05 5.86 19.87
CA TYR A 494 2.77 5.65 20.58
C TYR A 494 2.65 4.27 21.25
N SER A 495 3.65 3.92 22.07
CA SER A 495 3.80 2.63 22.77
C SER A 495 2.54 2.10 23.48
N TRP A 496 1.66 2.98 23.96
CA TRP A 496 0.39 2.64 24.61
C TRP A 496 -0.66 2.06 23.65
N LEU A 497 -0.58 2.37 22.35
CA LEU A 497 -1.60 2.04 21.34
C LEU A 497 -1.79 0.52 21.20
N ARG A 498 -0.69 -0.24 21.24
CA ARG A 498 -0.74 -1.72 21.17
C ARG A 498 -1.54 -2.30 22.34
N TYR A 499 -1.35 -1.77 23.55
CA TYR A 499 -2.05 -2.23 24.75
C TYR A 499 -3.54 -1.86 24.73
N LEU A 500 -3.89 -0.67 24.24
CA LEU A 500 -5.29 -0.29 24.03
C LEU A 500 -5.97 -1.24 23.05
N ILE A 501 -5.34 -1.53 21.90
CA ILE A 501 -5.86 -2.47 20.90
C ILE A 501 -6.02 -3.87 21.51
N ALA A 502 -5.04 -4.35 22.28
CA ALA A 502 -5.12 -5.64 22.95
C ALA A 502 -6.33 -5.74 23.91
N VAL A 503 -6.56 -4.73 24.75
CA VAL A 503 -7.71 -4.71 25.68
C VAL A 503 -9.04 -4.62 24.93
N VAL A 504 -9.18 -3.66 24.01
CA VAL A 504 -10.41 -3.45 23.23
C VAL A 504 -10.75 -4.69 22.38
N GLY A 505 -9.75 -5.29 21.75
CA GLY A 505 -9.88 -6.47 20.91
C GLY A 505 -10.17 -7.75 21.70
N ALA A 506 -9.58 -7.92 22.89
CA ALA A 506 -9.90 -9.03 23.79
C ALA A 506 -11.38 -8.95 24.25
N VAL A 507 -11.86 -7.78 24.68
CA VAL A 507 -13.26 -7.59 25.08
C VAL A 507 -14.20 -7.82 23.89
N GLY A 508 -13.89 -7.27 22.71
CA GLY A 508 -14.65 -7.52 21.48
C GLY A 508 -14.74 -9.01 21.11
N THR A 509 -13.62 -9.73 21.22
CA THR A 509 -13.52 -11.17 20.97
C THR A 509 -14.39 -11.98 21.93
N VAL A 510 -14.33 -11.70 23.24
CA VAL A 510 -15.15 -12.39 24.26
C VAL A 510 -16.64 -12.13 24.04
N LEU A 511 -17.04 -10.89 23.75
CA LEU A 511 -18.44 -10.54 23.50
C LEU A 511 -19.01 -11.23 22.24
N LEU A 512 -18.19 -11.39 21.18
CA LEU A 512 -18.56 -12.11 19.97
C LEU A 512 -18.76 -13.62 20.23
N LEU A 513 -17.91 -14.24 21.07
CA LEU A 513 -18.05 -15.66 21.45
C LEU A 513 -19.29 -15.90 22.31
N ALA A 514 -19.43 -15.16 23.42
CA ALA A 514 -20.49 -15.32 24.42
C ALA A 514 -21.90 -15.27 23.81
N GLY A 515 -22.14 -14.31 22.91
CA GLY A 515 -23.38 -14.19 22.17
C GLY A 515 -24.63 -14.02 23.07
N PRO A 516 -25.85 -14.27 22.52
CA PRO A 516 -27.10 -14.03 23.24
C PRO A 516 -27.50 -15.14 24.24
N GLY A 517 -26.67 -16.17 24.41
CA GLY A 517 -26.94 -17.32 25.27
C GLY A 517 -26.28 -17.23 26.65
N TRP A 518 -25.07 -16.69 26.73
CA TRP A 518 -24.24 -16.70 27.94
C TRP A 518 -24.83 -15.90 29.12
N LEU A 519 -25.67 -14.90 28.84
CA LEU A 519 -26.42 -14.14 29.87
C LEU A 519 -27.72 -14.82 30.34
N ARG A 520 -28.03 -16.04 29.86
CA ARG A 520 -29.21 -16.81 30.31
C ARG A 520 -28.93 -17.68 31.52
N THR A 521 -27.68 -18.04 31.77
CA THR A 521 -27.26 -18.93 32.87
C THR A 521 -27.03 -18.22 34.20
N GLY A 522 -27.26 -16.90 34.26
CA GLY A 522 -27.13 -16.09 35.49
C GLY A 522 -28.39 -16.02 36.37
N VAL A 523 -29.51 -16.61 35.93
CA VAL A 523 -30.69 -16.81 36.77
C VAL A 523 -30.85 -18.32 36.95
N GLN A 524 -30.26 -18.85 38.02
CA GLN A 524 -30.68 -20.14 38.55
C GLN A 524 -32.14 -19.99 38.98
N SER A 525 -33.00 -20.90 38.53
CA SER A 525 -34.31 -21.09 39.13
C SER A 525 -34.09 -21.51 40.59
N VAL A 526 -34.48 -20.66 41.54
CA VAL A 526 -34.66 -21.10 42.92
C VAL A 526 -35.65 -22.28 42.86
N PRO A 527 -35.27 -23.48 43.32
CA PRO A 527 -36.21 -24.59 43.34
C PRO A 527 -37.35 -24.21 44.29
N ALA A 528 -38.60 -24.40 43.86
CA ALA A 528 -39.73 -24.28 44.78
C ALA A 528 -39.49 -25.26 45.94
N GLY A 529 -39.53 -24.75 47.18
CA GLY A 529 -39.32 -25.57 48.37
C GLY A 529 -40.36 -26.68 48.42
N ALA A 530 -39.90 -27.92 48.55
CA ALA A 530 -40.79 -29.07 48.51
C ALA A 530 -41.68 -29.14 49.77
N ASP A 531 -42.93 -29.55 49.57
CA ASP A 531 -43.84 -29.87 50.66
C ASP A 531 -43.28 -31.03 51.50
N SER A 532 -43.08 -30.78 52.80
CA SER A 532 -42.99 -31.81 53.83
C SER A 532 -43.44 -31.20 55.15
N GLY A 533 -44.45 -31.79 55.79
CA GLY A 533 -45.07 -31.22 56.99
C GLY A 533 -45.16 -32.22 58.13
N ALA A 534 -45.15 -31.70 59.36
CA ALA A 534 -45.64 -32.37 60.57
C ALA A 534 -45.74 -31.33 61.71
N GLY A 535 -46.76 -31.45 62.57
CA GLY A 535 -46.92 -30.63 63.78
C GLY A 535 -48.37 -30.14 63.97
N ALA A 536 -48.99 -30.53 65.08
CA ALA A 536 -50.40 -30.23 65.39
C ALA A 536 -50.56 -29.44 66.70
N GLY A 537 -51.65 -28.68 66.84
CA GLY A 537 -52.02 -27.96 68.07
C GLY A 537 -53.36 -27.22 67.95
N ALA A 538 -54.24 -27.38 68.93
CA ALA A 538 -55.60 -26.79 68.98
C ALA A 538 -55.61 -25.28 69.38
N GLY A 539 -56.69 -24.51 69.23
CA GLY A 539 -58.03 -24.76 68.65
C GLY A 539 -59.14 -23.81 69.20
N ALA A 540 -60.41 -24.15 68.95
CA ALA A 540 -61.68 -23.58 69.49
C ALA A 540 -62.26 -22.25 68.89
N GLY A 541 -63.60 -22.14 68.89
CA GLY A 541 -64.43 -21.02 68.39
C GLY A 541 -64.86 -21.17 66.91
N ALA A 542 -66.06 -21.58 66.48
CA ALA A 542 -67.45 -21.47 66.98
C ALA A 542 -68.01 -20.03 66.99
N ALA A 543 -69.22 -19.72 66.50
CA ALA A 543 -70.16 -20.42 65.59
C ALA A 543 -71.23 -19.41 65.08
N GLY A 544 -71.88 -19.65 63.92
CA GLY A 544 -73.01 -18.84 63.45
C GLY A 544 -73.39 -19.05 61.97
N LEU A 545 -74.70 -19.07 61.66
CA LEU A 545 -75.26 -19.15 60.30
C LEU A 545 -76.06 -17.85 59.97
N PRO A 546 -76.90 -17.71 58.92
CA PRO A 546 -76.65 -16.69 57.90
C PRO A 546 -77.77 -15.63 57.78
N GLY A 547 -77.53 -14.54 57.03
CA GLY A 547 -78.61 -13.62 56.68
C GLY A 547 -78.26 -12.43 55.76
N TRP A 548 -79.10 -12.28 54.74
CA TRP A 548 -79.62 -11.01 54.19
C TRP A 548 -78.80 -10.16 53.19
N VAL A 549 -79.57 -9.63 52.22
CA VAL A 549 -79.31 -8.83 50.99
C VAL A 549 -80.72 -8.26 50.63
N PRO A 550 -80.96 -7.08 50.00
CA PRO A 550 -80.11 -6.13 49.25
C PRO A 550 -79.92 -4.78 50.03
N THR A 551 -79.88 -3.50 49.55
CA THR A 551 -80.22 -2.75 48.30
C THR A 551 -79.38 -1.49 48.07
N ASP A 552 -79.15 -1.19 46.78
CA ASP A 552 -79.27 0.09 46.05
C ASP A 552 -78.96 1.46 46.71
N GLY A 553 -78.20 2.30 45.99
CA GLY A 553 -77.99 3.73 46.25
C GLY A 553 -76.99 4.34 45.25
N ALA A 554 -77.17 5.61 44.83
CA ALA A 554 -76.41 6.18 43.70
C ALA A 554 -76.05 7.68 43.87
N VAL A 555 -75.12 8.13 43.01
CA VAL A 555 -74.72 9.54 42.70
C VAL A 555 -73.86 10.28 43.72
N ALA A 556 -72.63 10.64 43.30
CA ALA A 556 -71.98 11.93 43.58
C ALA A 556 -70.78 12.14 42.62
N ASP A 557 -70.67 13.32 42.00
CA ASP A 557 -69.49 13.74 41.23
C ASP A 557 -68.43 14.39 42.13
N GLY A 558 -67.15 14.29 41.74
CA GLY A 558 -66.05 14.99 42.41
C GLY A 558 -64.71 14.86 41.64
N PRO A 559 -64.10 15.96 41.17
CA PRO A 559 -62.84 15.89 40.43
C PRO A 559 -61.63 15.77 41.36
N VAL A 560 -60.71 14.86 41.05
CA VAL A 560 -59.39 14.75 41.69
C VAL A 560 -58.31 14.73 40.61
N ALA A 561 -57.27 15.55 40.79
CA ALA A 561 -56.22 15.79 39.80
C ALA A 561 -55.02 14.83 39.94
N ASP A 562 -54.14 14.89 38.93
CA ASP A 562 -52.72 14.57 39.00
C ASP A 562 -52.31 13.17 39.51
N GLY A 563 -52.82 12.15 38.83
CA GLY A 563 -52.14 10.86 38.75
C GLY A 563 -50.83 10.98 37.96
N ALA A 564 -49.69 10.98 38.65
CA ALA A 564 -48.36 11.23 38.08
C ALA A 564 -47.97 10.33 36.90
N GLU A 565 -47.05 10.81 36.05
CA GLU A 565 -46.42 10.01 34.98
C GLU A 565 -45.78 8.73 35.56
N GLN A 566 -46.47 7.60 35.40
CA GLN A 566 -45.88 6.29 35.66
C GLN A 566 -44.84 6.01 34.57
N GLY A 567 -43.59 6.41 34.82
CA GLY A 567 -42.46 6.18 33.93
C GLY A 567 -42.37 4.71 33.55
N ALA A 568 -42.75 4.41 32.30
CA ALA A 568 -43.04 3.06 31.86
C ALA A 568 -41.78 2.18 31.89
N VAL A 569 -41.63 1.40 32.97
CA VAL A 569 -40.54 0.42 33.12
C VAL A 569 -40.69 -0.59 31.98
N PRO A 570 -39.73 -0.67 31.03
CA PRO A 570 -39.89 -1.48 29.83
C PRO A 570 -40.04 -2.94 30.21
N ALA A 571 -41.08 -3.60 29.67
CA ALA A 571 -41.47 -4.94 30.08
C ALA A 571 -40.26 -5.89 30.01
N PRO A 572 -40.12 -6.88 30.91
CA PRO A 572 -38.86 -7.62 31.06
C PRO A 572 -38.40 -8.36 29.79
N ALA A 573 -39.29 -8.63 28.82
CA ALA A 573 -38.92 -9.13 27.49
C ALA A 573 -38.26 -8.06 26.60
N GLU A 574 -38.71 -6.81 26.66
CA GLU A 574 -38.17 -5.67 25.92
C GLU A 574 -36.81 -5.25 26.46
N ALA A 575 -36.67 -5.12 27.78
CA ALA A 575 -35.39 -4.83 28.43
C ALA A 575 -34.32 -5.88 28.08
N ARG A 576 -34.67 -7.19 28.11
CA ARG A 576 -33.80 -8.28 27.64
C ARG A 576 -33.46 -8.13 26.15
N THR A 577 -34.42 -7.74 25.32
CA THR A 577 -34.20 -7.53 23.88
C THR A 577 -33.27 -6.34 23.61
N GLN A 578 -33.47 -5.20 24.27
CA GLN A 578 -32.61 -4.01 24.19
C GLN A 578 -31.18 -4.32 24.66
N ARG A 579 -31.00 -4.97 25.83
CA ARG A 579 -29.68 -5.39 26.33
C ARG A 579 -28.96 -6.31 25.32
N SER A 580 -29.69 -7.23 24.66
CA SER A 580 -29.12 -8.09 23.61
C SER A 580 -28.72 -7.33 22.32
N LYS A 581 -29.39 -6.23 21.99
CA LYS A 581 -29.02 -5.34 20.87
C LYS A 581 -27.76 -4.53 21.23
N ALA A 582 -27.74 -3.92 22.42
CA ALA A 582 -26.62 -3.11 22.91
C ALA A 582 -25.31 -3.91 22.96
N LEU A 583 -25.34 -5.13 23.51
CA LEU A 583 -24.16 -6.01 23.58
C LEU A 583 -23.63 -6.42 22.20
N ARG A 584 -24.52 -6.65 21.22
CA ARG A 584 -24.11 -6.94 19.83
C ARG A 584 -23.48 -5.74 19.14
N LEU A 585 -24.01 -4.53 19.40
CA LEU A 585 -23.44 -3.29 18.90
C LEU A 585 -22.04 -3.06 19.50
N ALA A 586 -21.90 -3.19 20.83
CA ALA A 586 -20.62 -3.10 21.53
C ALA A 586 -19.60 -4.12 20.99
N ALA A 587 -19.99 -5.39 20.81
CA ALA A 587 -19.13 -6.43 20.25
C ALA A 587 -18.58 -6.08 18.86
N VAL A 588 -19.43 -5.53 17.98
CA VAL A 588 -19.04 -5.10 16.63
C VAL A 588 -18.17 -3.85 16.69
N THR A 589 -18.55 -2.82 17.45
CA THR A 589 -17.80 -1.56 17.54
C THR A 589 -16.41 -1.77 18.14
N LEU A 590 -16.29 -2.58 19.20
CA LEU A 590 -15.00 -2.91 19.80
C LEU A 590 -14.16 -3.80 18.87
N GLY A 591 -14.76 -4.81 18.23
CA GLY A 591 -14.04 -5.71 17.33
C GLY A 591 -13.54 -5.04 16.04
N VAL A 592 -14.36 -4.18 15.43
CA VAL A 592 -13.98 -3.36 14.26
C VAL A 592 -12.99 -2.28 14.68
N GLY A 593 -13.17 -1.66 15.85
CA GLY A 593 -12.23 -0.69 16.42
C GLY A 593 -10.84 -1.27 16.60
N ALA A 594 -10.72 -2.43 17.27
CA ALA A 594 -9.44 -3.10 17.48
C ALA A 594 -8.75 -3.49 16.16
N ALA A 595 -9.51 -3.97 15.17
CA ALA A 595 -8.96 -4.36 13.87
C ALA A 595 -8.50 -3.16 13.01
N LEU A 596 -9.19 -2.02 13.08
CA LEU A 596 -8.90 -0.86 12.22
C LEU A 596 -8.01 0.20 12.88
N LEU A 597 -7.93 0.29 14.22
CA LEU A 597 -7.21 1.37 14.91
C LEU A 597 -5.70 1.35 14.65
N GLY A 598 -5.09 0.16 14.59
CA GLY A 598 -3.66 -0.01 14.23
C GLY A 598 -3.32 0.53 12.83
N PRO A 599 -3.92 -0.01 11.75
CA PRO A 599 -3.66 0.50 10.41
C PRO A 599 -4.13 1.96 10.23
N ALA A 600 -5.20 2.41 10.91
CA ALA A 600 -5.62 3.82 10.87
C ALA A 600 -4.61 4.78 11.51
N ALA A 601 -3.93 4.39 12.60
CA ALA A 601 -2.85 5.19 13.15
C ALA A 601 -1.67 5.30 12.16
N TYR A 602 -1.28 4.18 11.53
CA TYR A 602 -0.25 4.17 10.48
C TYR A 602 -0.66 4.99 9.24
N ALA A 603 -1.93 4.95 8.86
CA ALA A 603 -2.50 5.77 7.77
C ALA A 603 -2.39 7.27 8.07
N VAL A 604 -2.75 7.69 9.28
CA VAL A 604 -2.60 9.09 9.72
C VAL A 604 -1.13 9.51 9.76
N ALA A 605 -0.23 8.65 10.26
CA ALA A 605 1.22 8.90 10.22
C ALA A 605 1.72 9.12 8.79
N THR A 606 1.36 8.21 7.88
CA THR A 606 1.67 8.29 6.44
C THR A 606 1.10 9.56 5.80
N THR A 607 -0.13 9.96 6.14
CA THR A 607 -0.72 11.20 5.62
C THR A 607 -0.07 12.46 6.16
N SER A 608 0.53 12.42 7.36
CA SER A 608 1.18 13.56 8.02
C SER A 608 2.62 13.85 7.56
N GLN A 609 3.15 13.12 6.57
CA GLN A 609 4.53 13.23 6.13
C GLN A 609 4.63 13.27 4.59
N GLY A 610 5.55 14.08 4.06
CA GLY A 610 5.92 14.06 2.64
C GLY A 610 6.70 12.80 2.31
N HIS A 611 6.40 12.18 1.16
CA HIS A 611 7.08 10.97 0.69
C HIS A 611 7.69 11.21 -0.70
N SER A 612 8.92 10.78 -0.91
CA SER A 612 9.65 10.95 -2.18
C SER A 612 10.58 9.76 -2.47
N GLY A 613 11.16 9.73 -3.68
CA GLY A 613 12.11 8.70 -4.10
C GLY A 613 11.45 7.48 -4.75
N SER A 614 12.26 6.51 -5.19
CA SER A 614 11.76 5.33 -5.94
C SER A 614 11.21 4.19 -5.07
N ILE A 615 11.50 4.19 -3.76
CA ILE A 615 11.07 3.14 -2.81
C ILE A 615 10.41 3.76 -1.56
N PRO A 616 9.22 4.37 -1.68
CA PRO A 616 8.49 4.90 -0.54
C PRO A 616 7.89 3.77 0.33
N SER A 617 7.73 4.04 1.62
CA SER A 617 7.15 3.14 2.63
C SER A 617 6.15 3.89 3.52
N ALA A 618 5.01 3.26 3.85
CA ALA A 618 4.01 3.83 4.75
C ALA A 618 4.36 3.58 6.22
N GLY A 619 3.97 4.50 7.10
CA GLY A 619 4.15 4.42 8.55
C GLY A 619 4.71 5.70 9.16
N PRO A 620 5.23 5.65 10.40
CA PRO A 620 5.94 6.75 11.03
C PRO A 620 7.38 6.88 10.52
N ALA A 621 7.93 8.10 10.58
CA ALA A 621 9.35 8.37 10.39
C ALA A 621 10.22 7.47 11.29
N GLY A 622 11.21 6.81 10.69
CA GLY A 622 12.04 5.78 11.34
C GLY A 622 11.80 4.36 10.82
N ASN A 623 10.64 4.08 10.22
CA ASN A 623 10.33 2.75 9.65
C ASN A 623 10.73 2.56 8.18
N GLY A 624 11.06 3.64 7.47
CA GLY A 624 11.63 3.56 6.12
C GLY A 624 13.15 3.37 6.19
N PHE A 625 13.69 2.46 5.37
CA PHE A 625 15.13 2.32 5.15
C PHE A 625 15.67 3.51 4.33
N GLY A 626 15.82 4.67 4.98
CA GLY A 626 16.67 5.73 4.48
C GLY A 626 18.13 5.23 4.45
N GLY A 627 18.78 5.30 3.30
CA GLY A 627 20.23 5.14 3.22
C GLY A 627 20.95 6.23 4.05
N PRO A 628 22.23 6.03 4.40
CA PRO A 628 23.03 7.03 5.11
C PRO A 628 23.10 8.33 4.29
N GLY A 629 22.28 9.30 4.68
CA GLY A 629 21.93 10.49 3.90
C GLY A 629 20.64 11.16 4.39
N GLY A 630 19.69 10.39 4.92
CA GLY A 630 18.50 10.88 5.65
C GLY A 630 18.81 11.48 7.04
N GLY A 631 19.85 12.32 7.14
CA GLY A 631 20.43 12.79 8.39
C GLY A 631 19.64 13.91 9.07
N GLY A 632 18.52 13.58 9.71
CA GLY A 632 17.84 14.47 10.66
C GLY A 632 18.72 14.76 11.88
N GLY A 633 19.51 15.83 11.81
CA GLY A 633 20.59 16.11 12.76
C GLY A 633 20.11 16.31 14.21
N ARG A 634 20.45 15.36 15.10
CA ARG A 634 20.48 15.62 16.54
C ARG A 634 21.61 16.61 16.83
N PHE A 635 21.25 17.86 17.08
CA PHE A 635 22.17 18.85 17.64
C PHE A 635 22.62 18.41 19.04
N MET A 636 23.80 17.80 19.13
CA MET A 636 24.62 17.86 20.34
C MET A 636 25.51 19.10 20.23
N PRO A 637 25.38 20.10 21.12
CA PRO A 637 26.39 21.15 21.24
C PRO A 637 27.74 20.53 21.63
N GLY A 638 28.78 20.79 20.85
CA GLY A 638 30.13 20.29 21.13
C GLY A 638 30.69 20.92 22.42
N GLY A 639 31.29 20.09 23.28
CA GLY A 639 31.91 20.55 24.52
C GLY A 639 33.36 21.02 24.33
N ALA A 640 33.81 21.96 25.16
CA ALA A 640 35.21 22.37 25.27
C ALA A 640 35.63 22.51 26.74
N GLN A 641 36.58 21.66 27.13
CA GLN A 641 37.61 21.79 28.19
C GLN A 641 37.29 22.56 29.50
N GLY A 642 37.46 21.86 30.63
CA GLY A 642 37.54 22.47 31.97
C GLY A 642 38.09 21.50 33.02
N PHE A 643 39.42 21.46 33.18
CA PHE A 643 40.08 20.75 34.29
C PHE A 643 40.24 21.68 35.52
N MET A 644 40.45 21.06 36.70
CA MET A 644 40.84 21.68 37.99
C MET A 644 39.76 22.34 38.88
N ARG A 645 39.49 21.66 40.02
CA ARG A 645 39.72 22.14 41.41
C ARG A 645 38.96 23.38 41.92
N GLY A 646 38.04 23.18 42.88
CA GLY A 646 37.77 24.20 43.91
C GLY A 646 36.48 24.16 44.75
N GLY A 647 36.49 23.41 45.87
CA GLY A 647 35.99 23.88 47.18
C GLY A 647 34.48 23.96 47.52
N LEU A 648 34.17 23.54 48.76
CA LEU A 648 32.97 23.82 49.59
C LEU A 648 31.58 23.31 49.12
N ALA A 649 30.59 23.07 49.99
CA ALA A 649 30.59 22.59 51.39
C ALA A 649 29.16 22.20 51.86
N GLY A 650 29.00 21.04 52.51
CA GLY A 650 27.82 20.68 53.32
C GLY A 650 26.51 20.34 52.58
N GLN A 651 25.46 19.79 53.23
CA GLN A 651 25.41 19.09 54.52
C GLN A 651 24.10 18.27 54.64
N GLY A 652 24.19 17.00 55.04
CA GLY A 652 23.04 16.15 55.47
C GLY A 652 22.18 15.55 54.34
N GLY A 653 21.65 14.33 54.46
CA GLY A 653 21.88 13.29 55.48
C GLY A 653 20.93 12.08 55.32
N GLN A 654 21.32 10.92 55.89
CA GLN A 654 20.49 9.84 56.52
C GLN A 654 19.21 9.30 55.78
N THR A 655 18.88 8.00 55.73
CA THR A 655 19.45 6.75 56.32
C THR A 655 18.79 5.50 55.70
N GLY A 656 19.51 4.36 55.65
CA GLY A 656 18.94 3.00 55.64
C GLY A 656 18.48 2.42 54.28
N GLY A 657 18.62 1.12 53.99
CA GLY A 657 19.22 0.06 54.80
C GLY A 657 19.48 -1.27 54.06
N GLN A 658 20.28 -2.09 54.76
CA GLN A 658 20.67 -3.50 54.58
C GLN A 658 19.54 -4.50 54.21
N ALA A 659 19.79 -5.75 53.76
CA ALA A 659 21.00 -6.43 53.23
C ALA A 659 20.67 -7.86 52.72
N GLY A 660 21.64 -8.51 52.05
CA GLY A 660 21.70 -9.97 51.83
C GLY A 660 21.31 -10.44 50.42
N GLY A 661 22.00 -11.41 49.81
CA GLY A 661 23.25 -12.08 50.21
C GLY A 661 23.60 -13.30 49.34
N GLN A 662 24.84 -13.80 49.46
CA GLN A 662 25.37 -15.05 48.86
C GLN A 662 25.56 -15.08 47.31
N THR A 663 26.43 -15.93 46.72
CA THR A 663 27.91 -16.10 46.83
C THR A 663 28.36 -17.20 45.85
N GLY A 664 29.52 -17.08 45.19
CA GLY A 664 30.21 -18.25 44.58
C GLY A 664 30.92 -18.02 43.24
N GLY A 665 32.27 -18.01 43.26
CA GLY A 665 33.13 -18.40 42.13
C GLY A 665 33.60 -19.86 42.29
N PRO A 666 34.78 -20.32 41.80
CA PRO A 666 35.91 -19.54 41.26
C PRO A 666 36.70 -20.15 40.04
N GLY A 667 37.73 -19.43 39.56
CA GLY A 667 38.83 -19.94 38.68
C GLY A 667 38.53 -20.01 37.17
N GLY A 668 39.48 -19.96 36.22
CA GLY A 668 40.97 -19.81 36.23
C GLY A 668 41.53 -20.26 34.85
N PHE A 669 42.79 -20.03 34.41
CA PHE A 669 43.94 -19.23 34.87
C PHE A 669 44.98 -19.06 33.71
N GLY A 670 45.84 -18.02 33.73
CA GLY A 670 46.98 -17.82 32.80
C GLY A 670 46.66 -17.02 31.51
N GLY A 671 47.62 -16.43 30.78
CA GLY A 671 49.08 -16.29 30.98
C GLY A 671 49.73 -15.57 29.77
N GLY A 672 50.77 -14.75 29.97
CA GLY A 672 51.45 -13.96 28.90
C GLY A 672 52.57 -14.72 28.14
N PRO A 673 53.49 -14.06 27.38
CA PRO A 673 53.79 -12.62 27.41
C PRO A 673 54.06 -11.88 26.06
N GLY A 674 53.90 -10.55 26.11
CA GLY A 674 54.77 -9.46 25.59
C GLY A 674 55.50 -9.49 24.23
N SER A 675 55.49 -8.33 23.56
CA SER A 675 56.66 -7.75 22.87
C SER A 675 56.58 -6.20 22.85
N PHE A 676 57.70 -5.50 22.65
CA PHE A 676 57.86 -4.04 22.78
C PHE A 676 58.67 -3.41 21.62
N GLY A 677 58.46 -2.11 21.38
CA GLY A 677 59.22 -1.26 20.43
C GLY A 677 58.28 -0.38 19.59
N GLY A 678 58.66 0.81 19.11
CA GLY A 678 59.90 1.61 19.24
C GLY A 678 59.70 2.96 18.53
N ALA A 679 60.41 4.03 18.91
CA ALA A 679 60.12 5.41 18.52
C ALA A 679 61.17 6.02 17.53
N PRO A 680 61.36 7.35 17.37
CA PRO A 680 60.50 8.27 16.59
C PRO A 680 61.27 9.20 15.60
N GLY A 681 60.54 10.10 14.91
CA GLY A 681 61.06 11.30 14.22
C GLY A 681 60.83 11.32 12.69
N GLY A 682 60.75 12.47 12.01
CA GLY A 682 60.71 13.87 12.45
C GLY A 682 60.97 14.83 11.27
N ASN A 683 60.55 16.11 11.33
CA ASN A 683 61.11 17.20 10.51
C ASN A 683 60.61 18.60 10.91
N THR A 684 61.49 19.61 10.84
CA THR A 684 61.19 21.04 11.10
C THR A 684 62.19 21.97 10.39
N GLY A 685 61.72 23.09 9.83
CA GLY A 685 62.54 24.12 9.16
C GLY A 685 62.27 24.23 7.64
N THR A 686 62.40 25.39 6.98
CA THR A 686 62.88 26.71 7.44
C THR A 686 62.17 27.91 6.77
N THR A 687 62.03 28.97 7.58
CA THR A 687 61.87 30.42 7.31
C THR A 687 61.87 31.01 5.89
N GLY A 688 60.94 31.95 5.65
CA GLY A 688 61.04 33.06 4.69
C GLY A 688 59.74 33.88 4.61
N GLY A 689 59.78 35.21 4.52
CA GLY A 689 58.56 36.04 4.37
C GLY A 689 58.76 37.57 4.39
N THR A 690 57.71 38.32 4.02
CA THR A 690 57.69 39.79 4.01
C THR A 690 56.27 40.40 4.05
N THR A 691 56.04 41.30 5.01
CA THR A 691 55.23 42.55 4.99
C THR A 691 54.04 42.77 4.02
N GLY A 692 52.87 43.14 4.58
CA GLY A 692 51.87 44.04 3.94
C GLY A 692 50.39 43.60 4.05
N GLY A 693 49.41 44.46 4.41
CA GLY A 693 49.60 45.83 4.88
C GLY A 693 48.43 46.84 5.03
N THR A 694 47.13 46.49 5.01
CA THR A 694 45.98 47.40 5.37
C THR A 694 44.72 46.56 5.65
N THR A 695 43.88 46.68 6.69
CA THR A 695 43.21 47.78 7.44
C THR A 695 42.03 48.46 6.72
N GLY A 696 40.82 48.35 7.31
CA GLY A 696 39.58 48.98 6.80
C GLY A 696 38.30 48.51 7.51
N GLY A 697 38.01 49.03 8.72
CA GLY A 697 36.65 49.04 9.30
C GLY A 697 35.87 50.31 8.90
N THR A 698 34.70 50.66 9.44
CA THR A 698 34.04 50.25 10.70
C THR A 698 32.54 50.64 10.75
N THR A 699 31.72 49.82 11.45
CA THR A 699 30.58 50.18 12.37
C THR A 699 29.32 50.98 11.95
N GLY A 700 28.15 50.51 12.45
CA GLY A 700 26.95 51.33 12.78
C GLY A 700 25.67 50.99 11.98
N GLY A 701 24.46 50.87 12.57
CA GLY A 701 24.08 50.84 13.98
C GLY A 701 22.57 50.53 14.24
N THR A 702 22.32 49.58 15.15
CA THR A 702 21.15 49.33 16.05
C THR A 702 19.71 49.82 15.78
N THR A 703 18.78 48.88 16.10
CA THR A 703 17.43 49.02 16.72
C THR A 703 16.21 49.52 15.93
N GLY A 704 15.12 48.73 16.03
CA GLY A 704 13.75 49.05 15.61
C GLY A 704 12.89 47.77 15.58
N GLY A 705 12.11 47.50 16.63
CA GLY A 705 11.43 46.21 16.81
C GLY A 705 9.90 46.29 16.85
N THR A 706 9.23 45.46 16.06
CA THR A 706 7.79 45.17 16.17
C THR A 706 7.56 43.66 16.01
N THR A 707 6.76 43.07 16.89
CA THR A 707 6.59 41.61 16.99
C THR A 707 5.60 41.08 15.94
N GLY A 708 6.13 40.61 14.81
CA GLY A 708 5.38 39.87 13.79
C GLY A 708 5.29 38.36 14.08
N SER A 709 4.21 37.73 13.63
CA SER A 709 3.95 36.29 13.74
C SER A 709 5.01 35.41 13.07
N THR A 710 5.44 34.33 13.74
CA THR A 710 6.41 33.35 13.22
C THR A 710 5.77 32.24 12.37
N PRO A 711 6.25 32.02 11.13
CA PRO A 711 6.12 30.76 10.40
C PRO A 711 7.51 30.08 10.38
N GLY A 712 7.79 29.23 11.36
CA GLY A 712 9.07 28.51 11.46
C GLY A 712 9.06 27.20 10.67
N GLY A 713 9.90 27.08 9.64
CA GLY A 713 9.95 25.88 8.80
C GLY A 713 10.96 25.91 7.65
N SER A 714 12.02 26.71 7.73
CA SER A 714 13.05 26.80 6.68
C SER A 714 13.88 25.52 6.61
N THR A 715 13.71 24.72 5.57
CA THR A 715 14.61 23.62 5.26
C THR A 715 16.00 24.16 4.89
N THR A 716 17.02 23.82 5.68
CA THR A 716 18.41 24.02 5.29
C THR A 716 18.70 23.14 4.08
N GLN A 717 18.73 23.73 2.88
CA GLN A 717 19.13 23.03 1.67
C GLN A 717 20.59 22.55 1.82
N SER A 718 20.81 21.25 1.64
CA SER A 718 22.16 20.75 1.38
C SER A 718 22.69 21.41 0.09
N PRO A 719 23.99 21.75 0.01
CA PRO A 719 24.60 22.21 -1.24
C PRO A 719 24.37 21.19 -2.37
N GLY A 720 24.37 21.68 -3.62
CA GLY A 720 24.11 20.87 -4.81
C GLY A 720 24.91 19.57 -4.84
N GLY A 721 24.24 18.48 -5.20
CA GLY A 721 24.81 17.13 -5.17
C GLY A 721 24.21 16.24 -6.25
N MET A 722 24.99 15.24 -6.67
CA MET A 722 24.55 14.20 -7.59
C MET A 722 23.43 13.38 -6.94
N GLY A 723 22.42 12.98 -7.74
CA GLY A 723 21.36 12.11 -7.27
C GLY A 723 21.86 10.71 -6.92
N SER A 724 21.19 10.06 -5.96
CA SER A 724 21.38 8.63 -5.69
C SER A 724 20.75 7.80 -6.83
N LEU A 725 21.08 6.51 -6.91
CA LEU A 725 20.43 5.58 -7.85
C LEU A 725 18.90 5.54 -7.67
N LEU A 726 18.40 5.85 -6.47
CA LEU A 726 16.98 5.81 -6.09
C LEU A 726 16.34 7.21 -5.93
N ASP A 727 17.13 8.29 -5.93
CA ASP A 727 16.71 9.64 -5.57
C ASP A 727 17.26 10.67 -6.57
N ALA A 728 16.41 11.56 -7.05
CA ALA A 728 16.80 12.52 -8.08
C ALA A 728 17.81 13.57 -7.58
N SER A 729 18.58 14.12 -8.52
CA SER A 729 19.48 15.24 -8.25
C SER A 729 18.71 16.50 -7.84
N THR A 730 19.31 17.31 -6.97
CA THR A 730 18.79 18.61 -6.55
C THR A 730 19.77 19.70 -7.00
N PRO A 731 19.70 20.13 -8.28
CA PRO A 731 20.66 21.08 -8.83
C PRO A 731 20.59 22.45 -8.15
N GLY A 732 21.76 23.01 -7.85
CA GLY A 732 21.88 24.37 -7.33
C GLY A 732 21.45 25.44 -8.34
N ALA A 733 21.33 26.67 -7.86
CA ALA A 733 20.80 27.79 -8.65
C ALA A 733 21.71 28.18 -9.82
N GLN A 734 23.03 27.97 -9.73
CA GLN A 734 23.97 28.29 -10.80
C GLN A 734 23.83 27.28 -11.95
N ILE A 735 23.77 25.98 -11.63
CA ILE A 735 23.48 24.94 -12.62
C ILE A 735 22.10 25.15 -13.27
N GLN A 736 21.07 25.48 -12.49
CA GLN A 736 19.74 25.75 -13.06
C GLN A 736 19.72 26.97 -14.01
N ALA A 737 20.51 28.02 -13.73
CA ALA A 737 20.64 29.17 -14.61
C ALA A 737 21.41 28.83 -15.89
N LEU A 738 22.53 28.09 -15.76
CA LEU A 738 23.36 27.64 -16.88
C LEU A 738 22.57 26.74 -17.85
N LEU A 739 21.85 25.74 -17.34
CA LEU A 739 21.04 24.85 -18.18
C LEU A 739 19.84 25.56 -18.85
N LYS A 740 19.40 26.72 -18.34
CA LYS A 740 18.36 27.55 -18.99
C LYS A 740 18.93 28.47 -20.08
N GLN A 741 20.25 28.69 -20.11
CA GLN A 741 20.89 29.57 -21.09
C GLN A 741 20.73 29.00 -22.51
N ASN A 742 20.07 29.77 -23.38
CA ASN A 742 19.74 29.39 -24.76
C ASN A 742 19.01 28.04 -24.90
N ALA A 743 18.25 27.61 -23.87
CA ALA A 743 17.62 26.29 -23.82
C ALA A 743 16.78 25.93 -25.05
N SER A 744 16.08 26.91 -25.64
CA SER A 744 15.26 26.75 -26.86
C SER A 744 16.05 26.44 -28.14
N SER A 745 17.37 26.63 -28.15
CA SER A 745 18.23 26.32 -29.29
C SER A 745 18.57 24.82 -29.37
N TYR A 746 18.31 24.05 -28.33
CA TYR A 746 18.73 22.66 -28.18
C TYR A 746 17.54 21.71 -28.05
N ARG A 747 17.70 20.46 -28.49
CA ARG A 747 16.70 19.40 -28.24
C ARG A 747 16.76 18.90 -26.79
N TRP A 748 17.95 18.96 -26.19
CA TRP A 748 18.22 18.64 -24.79
C TRP A 748 19.19 19.66 -24.20
N VAL A 749 18.82 20.27 -23.06
CA VAL A 749 19.69 21.23 -22.37
C VAL A 749 20.85 20.55 -21.66
N ALA A 750 20.67 19.28 -21.29
CA ALA A 750 21.74 18.44 -20.79
C ALA A 750 21.53 16.97 -21.19
N ALA A 751 22.59 16.18 -21.07
CA ALA A 751 22.52 14.72 -20.94
C ALA A 751 23.16 14.27 -19.62
N ALA A 752 22.62 13.22 -19.01
CA ALA A 752 23.09 12.67 -17.73
C ALA A 752 22.90 11.15 -17.68
N ILE A 753 23.81 10.41 -17.04
CA ILE A 753 23.64 8.97 -16.82
C ILE A 753 22.59 8.72 -15.73
N GLY A 754 21.63 7.83 -16.03
CA GLY A 754 20.57 7.40 -15.11
C GLY A 754 19.35 8.33 -15.13
N SER A 755 18.15 7.76 -15.33
CA SER A 755 16.91 8.54 -15.48
C SER A 755 16.50 9.32 -14.23
N GLN A 756 16.82 8.84 -13.01
CA GLN A 756 16.59 9.62 -11.78
C GLN A 756 17.47 10.89 -11.73
N ASN A 757 18.71 10.80 -12.20
CA ASN A 757 19.63 11.93 -12.27
C ASN A 757 19.17 12.95 -13.32
N ALA A 758 18.82 12.49 -14.53
CA ALA A 758 18.25 13.33 -15.59
C ALA A 758 16.93 14.00 -15.17
N ALA A 759 16.04 13.27 -14.47
CA ALA A 759 14.76 13.78 -13.99
C ALA A 759 14.91 14.96 -13.01
N GLY A 760 15.92 14.95 -12.14
CA GLY A 760 16.18 16.05 -11.21
C GLY A 760 16.52 17.37 -11.92
N TYR A 761 17.42 17.31 -12.91
CA TYR A 761 17.74 18.46 -13.75
C TYR A 761 16.52 18.93 -14.56
N GLN A 762 15.81 18.02 -15.24
CA GLN A 762 14.64 18.36 -16.05
C GLN A 762 13.51 18.99 -15.23
N LEU A 763 13.23 18.50 -14.01
CA LEU A 763 12.18 19.06 -13.17
C LEU A 763 12.52 20.46 -12.63
N ALA A 764 13.82 20.76 -12.46
CA ALA A 764 14.30 22.06 -11.99
C ALA A 764 14.49 23.09 -13.13
N THR A 765 14.87 22.64 -14.34
CA THR A 765 14.91 23.50 -15.52
C THR A 765 13.51 23.74 -16.08
N GLY A 766 12.70 22.68 -16.13
CA GLY A 766 11.49 22.56 -16.94
C GLY A 766 11.77 22.00 -18.34
N ASP A 767 13.03 21.87 -18.74
CA ASP A 767 13.46 21.66 -20.13
C ASP A 767 14.18 20.31 -20.33
N PRO A 768 14.17 19.74 -21.55
CA PRO A 768 14.45 18.32 -21.74
C PRO A 768 15.88 17.94 -21.36
N VAL A 769 16.04 16.89 -20.55
CA VAL A 769 17.34 16.32 -20.22
C VAL A 769 17.37 14.87 -20.68
N MET A 770 18.36 14.54 -21.51
CA MET A 770 18.55 13.18 -22.00
C MET A 770 19.06 12.27 -20.87
N ALA A 771 18.28 11.26 -20.50
CA ALA A 771 18.80 10.15 -19.72
C ALA A 771 19.59 9.20 -20.62
N ILE A 772 20.84 8.92 -20.23
CA ILE A 772 21.68 7.88 -20.82
C ILE A 772 21.57 6.62 -19.96
N GLY A 773 21.34 5.48 -20.59
CA GLY A 773 21.33 4.17 -19.93
C GLY A 773 20.04 3.83 -19.18
N GLY A 774 18.93 4.51 -19.45
CA GLY A 774 17.65 4.21 -18.80
C GLY A 774 17.69 4.46 -17.29
N PHE A 775 16.94 3.68 -16.51
CA PHE A 775 16.78 3.95 -15.07
C PHE A 775 18.12 3.91 -14.31
N ASN A 776 18.92 2.86 -14.55
CA ASN A 776 20.12 2.52 -13.77
C ASN A 776 21.45 2.81 -14.48
N GLY A 777 21.42 3.33 -15.71
CA GLY A 777 22.63 3.56 -16.52
C GLY A 777 23.05 2.40 -17.43
N SER A 778 22.32 1.28 -17.49
CA SER A 778 22.72 0.05 -18.21
C SER A 778 21.83 -0.36 -19.41
N ASP A 779 20.84 0.43 -19.81
CA ASP A 779 20.16 0.24 -21.11
C ASP A 779 21.10 0.67 -22.27
N PRO A 780 21.14 -0.03 -23.41
CA PRO A 780 21.94 0.39 -24.57
C PRO A 780 21.29 1.55 -25.33
N SER A 781 21.15 2.72 -24.69
CA SER A 781 20.60 3.92 -25.31
C SER A 781 20.97 5.25 -24.63
N PRO A 782 21.36 6.29 -25.39
CA PRO A 782 21.86 6.20 -26.77
C PRO A 782 23.14 5.34 -26.81
N THR A 783 23.49 4.82 -27.97
CA THR A 783 24.85 4.27 -28.17
C THR A 783 25.86 5.42 -28.28
N LEU A 784 27.15 5.17 -28.01
CA LEU A 784 28.20 6.17 -28.15
C LEU A 784 28.17 6.88 -29.52
N ALA A 785 28.00 6.13 -30.61
CA ALA A 785 27.90 6.67 -31.96
C ALA A 785 26.64 7.54 -32.17
N GLN A 786 25.51 7.20 -31.54
CA GLN A 786 24.30 8.03 -31.56
C GLN A 786 24.50 9.31 -30.76
N PHE A 787 25.15 9.23 -29.60
CA PHE A 787 25.47 10.37 -28.75
C PHE A 787 26.40 11.36 -29.48
N GLN A 788 27.51 10.86 -30.04
CA GLN A 788 28.44 11.63 -30.89
C GLN A 788 27.69 12.32 -32.05
N ALA A 789 26.80 11.61 -32.74
CA ALA A 789 25.99 12.18 -33.81
C ALA A 789 25.02 13.27 -33.32
N TYR A 790 24.47 13.18 -32.10
CA TYR A 790 23.63 14.22 -31.52
C TYR A 790 24.44 15.46 -31.10
N VAL A 791 25.65 15.27 -30.57
CA VAL A 791 26.59 16.36 -30.23
C VAL A 791 27.04 17.10 -31.48
N ALA A 792 27.51 16.38 -32.52
CA ALA A 792 27.91 16.96 -33.81
C ALA A 792 26.75 17.64 -34.58
N GLN A 793 25.50 17.41 -34.17
CA GLN A 793 24.30 18.09 -34.70
C GLN A 793 23.79 19.20 -33.78
N HIS A 794 24.58 19.61 -32.77
CA HIS A 794 24.24 20.59 -31.73
C HIS A 794 22.86 20.33 -31.08
N LYS A 795 22.50 19.07 -30.85
CA LYS A 795 21.21 18.70 -30.23
C LYS A 795 21.25 18.66 -28.71
N ILE A 796 22.45 18.56 -28.12
CA ILE A 796 22.70 18.50 -26.68
C ILE A 796 23.64 19.66 -26.33
N HIS A 797 23.29 20.51 -25.35
CA HIS A 797 24.13 21.63 -24.93
C HIS A 797 25.24 21.17 -23.97
N TYR A 798 24.85 20.58 -22.84
CA TYR A 798 25.77 20.14 -21.79
C TYR A 798 25.74 18.62 -21.57
N TYR A 799 26.84 18.08 -21.04
CA TYR A 799 26.86 16.76 -20.38
C TYR A 799 27.15 16.94 -18.89
N VAL A 800 26.30 16.34 -18.05
CA VAL A 800 26.51 16.31 -16.59
C VAL A 800 27.38 15.11 -16.24
N GLY A 801 28.58 15.40 -15.74
CA GLY A 801 29.51 14.40 -15.22
C GLY A 801 29.04 13.83 -13.88
N GLY A 802 29.10 12.51 -13.78
CA GLY A 802 28.66 11.75 -12.60
C GLY A 802 28.09 10.40 -13.04
N GLY A 803 28.49 9.33 -12.36
CA GLY A 803 27.99 7.99 -12.62
C GLY A 803 27.00 7.55 -11.55
N VAL A 804 25.89 6.93 -11.97
CA VAL A 804 25.18 5.99 -11.09
C VAL A 804 26.05 4.75 -10.88
N GLY A 805 25.92 4.11 -9.72
CA GLY A 805 26.75 2.96 -9.33
C GLY A 805 26.65 1.79 -10.32
N GLN A 806 27.77 1.12 -10.58
CA GLN A 806 27.89 0.10 -11.62
C GLN A 806 26.84 -1.02 -11.48
N ALA A 807 26.01 -1.18 -12.51
CA ALA A 807 24.92 -2.13 -12.52
C ALA A 807 25.40 -3.59 -12.68
N ASN A 808 24.59 -4.54 -12.21
CA ASN A 808 24.74 -5.96 -12.50
C ASN A 808 24.51 -6.24 -14.00
N GLY A 809 25.58 -6.24 -14.81
CA GLY A 809 25.60 -6.78 -16.16
C GLY A 809 24.56 -6.18 -17.12
N GLY A 810 24.92 -5.06 -17.76
CA GLY A 810 24.18 -4.46 -18.88
C GLY A 810 25.14 -3.79 -19.85
N ALA A 811 24.68 -2.88 -20.70
CA ALA A 811 25.54 -2.23 -21.68
C ALA A 811 26.40 -1.10 -21.07
N ASP A 812 27.72 -1.14 -21.29
CA ASP A 812 28.68 -0.11 -20.84
C ASP A 812 28.60 1.22 -21.62
N GLU A 813 27.52 1.47 -22.35
CA GLU A 813 27.33 2.67 -23.20
C GLU A 813 27.39 3.97 -22.38
N GLY A 814 26.79 3.99 -21.17
CA GLY A 814 26.89 5.15 -20.27
C GLY A 814 28.33 5.44 -19.82
N SER A 815 29.10 4.39 -19.54
CA SER A 815 30.52 4.50 -19.18
C SER A 815 31.36 4.97 -20.37
N SER A 816 31.08 4.42 -21.56
CA SER A 816 31.74 4.76 -22.83
C SER A 816 31.49 6.22 -23.23
N ILE A 817 30.25 6.70 -23.09
CA ILE A 817 29.88 8.10 -23.33
C ILE A 817 30.55 9.03 -22.32
N GLY A 818 30.52 8.71 -21.02
CA GLY A 818 31.17 9.52 -20.00
C GLY A 818 32.69 9.61 -20.20
N THR A 819 33.33 8.50 -20.58
CA THR A 819 34.76 8.44 -20.92
C THR A 819 35.07 9.27 -22.17
N TRP A 820 34.25 9.17 -23.21
CA TRP A 820 34.42 9.95 -24.43
C TRP A 820 34.28 11.45 -24.18
N VAL A 821 33.25 11.88 -23.44
CA VAL A 821 33.09 13.31 -23.11
C VAL A 821 34.28 13.84 -22.31
N ALA A 822 34.73 13.10 -21.30
CA ALA A 822 35.88 13.49 -20.48
C ALA A 822 37.22 13.54 -21.25
N ALA A 823 37.32 12.85 -22.39
CA ALA A 823 38.50 12.85 -23.25
C ALA A 823 38.48 13.95 -24.34
N HIS A 824 37.33 14.56 -24.64
CA HIS A 824 37.16 15.52 -25.74
C HIS A 824 36.70 16.92 -25.32
N TYR A 825 36.20 17.08 -24.09
CA TYR A 825 35.65 18.35 -23.60
C TYR A 825 36.22 18.72 -22.25
N LYS A 826 36.40 20.03 -22.03
CA LYS A 826 36.93 20.55 -20.77
C LYS A 826 35.87 20.51 -19.65
N ALA A 827 36.17 19.79 -18.58
CA ALA A 827 35.36 19.77 -17.37
C ALA A 827 35.30 21.15 -16.68
N GLN A 828 34.13 21.49 -16.15
CA GLN A 828 33.87 22.61 -15.26
C GLN A 828 33.17 22.08 -13.99
N THR A 829 33.33 22.75 -12.85
CA THR A 829 32.64 22.38 -11.60
C THR A 829 31.84 23.56 -11.08
N ILE A 830 30.52 23.41 -11.00
CA ILE A 830 29.56 24.47 -10.64
C ILE A 830 28.52 23.84 -9.69
N ASP A 831 28.21 24.49 -8.56
CA ASP A 831 27.38 23.91 -7.48
C ASP A 831 27.79 22.46 -7.09
N ASN A 832 29.10 22.16 -7.05
CA ASN A 832 29.71 20.82 -6.88
C ASN A 832 29.34 19.75 -7.94
N VAL A 833 28.65 20.13 -9.01
CA VAL A 833 28.36 19.27 -10.16
C VAL A 833 29.43 19.46 -11.23
N THR A 834 30.03 18.35 -11.70
CA THR A 834 30.90 18.37 -12.89
C THR A 834 30.04 18.51 -14.13
N ILE A 835 30.35 19.46 -15.01
CA ILE A 835 29.63 19.71 -16.25
C ILE A 835 30.60 19.99 -17.40
N TYR A 836 30.19 19.61 -18.61
CA TYR A 836 30.96 19.74 -19.85
C TYR A 836 30.10 20.44 -20.90
N ASP A 837 30.64 21.45 -21.57
CA ASP A 837 30.00 22.14 -22.69
C ASP A 837 30.31 21.40 -23.99
N LEU A 838 29.31 20.72 -24.56
CA LEU A 838 29.45 19.90 -25.75
C LEU A 838 29.44 20.74 -27.05
N THR A 839 29.20 22.04 -26.93
CA THR A 839 29.21 23.01 -28.03
C THR A 839 30.50 23.83 -28.09
N SER A 840 31.28 23.81 -27.01
CA SER A 840 32.66 24.32 -27.01
C SER A 840 33.57 23.53 -27.97
N PRO A 841 34.62 24.14 -28.54
CA PRO A 841 35.62 23.42 -29.33
C PRO A 841 36.24 22.28 -28.52
N THR A 842 36.51 21.14 -29.16
CA THR A 842 37.18 20.00 -28.50
C THR A 842 38.56 20.40 -27.98
N SER A 843 38.85 20.01 -26.74
CA SER A 843 40.03 20.41 -25.96
C SER A 843 41.31 19.68 -26.35
#